data_AF-A0A2T8KIV0-F1
#
_entry.id   AF-A0A2T8KIV0-F1
#
_cell.length_a   1.000
_cell.length_b   1.000
_cell.length_c   1.000
_cell.angle_alpha   90.00
_cell.angle_beta   90.00
_cell.angle_gamma   90.00
#
_symmetry.space_group_name_H-M   'P 1'
#
loop_
_entity.id
_entity.type
_entity.pdbx_description
1 polymer ?
#
loop_
_entity_poly.entity_id
_entity_poly.type
_entity_poly.pdbx_seq_one_letter_code
_entity_poly.pdbx_strand_id
1 'polypeptide(L)'
;MQTAITPRNASGNISFTWNSQLRPDDPTPGYVAVLYFAELQSLPSNAVRQFYINLNGELWYRSYSPHYLFADTLHSLSPMRDYAQYNFSINATTNSTLPPIINAVEVFSVISTTNVGTDSQDVYAITAIKEMYRVQKNWMGDPCGPKTLKWDGLTCSYAISSTPRITRVNISFSGLDGDISSSFANLKAIQYLNLSHNNLTGSVPDTLSQLPSLTVLDLTGNQLSGSIPQGLLKRSQDGSLNLRYGNNPNLCTNADSCHTVKEKSKLAVYIAVPVVLVVVIGLLVALLFYFLMSRKQQGPTKNTVKPQNETPVSHVPTGGTYVQSSLQLAENRRYTYKELKMITNNFQRVLGRGGFGKVYNGFLEDGTQVAVKLRSDSSNQGVKEFLAEAQILTRIHHKNLVSIIGYCKDGEYMALVYEYMSEGTLQEHIAGNGRNRRYLTWKQRLRIALESAQGLEYLHKGCNPPLIHRDVKATNILLDTKLEAKIADFGLSKTFNRDNEAHISTNTLVGTPGYVDPEYQATMQPTTKSDVYSFGVVLLELITGRQAILSDPEPTSIIHWVRQRLARGNIEDVVDVRMRGDYDINGVWKAAEIALKSTMQVSAQRPTMTDVVGQLQECLQLEEGRTGGDATGSSRDPSSGYNAYATDGQSAIDVSQSSSAFEMEHNFGRAPRMGIGPAAR
;
A
#
# COMPACT_ATOMS: atom_id res chain seq x y z
N MET A 1 7.67 21.25 6.07
CA MET A 1 9.12 21.03 6.22
C MET A 1 9.41 20.71 7.70
N GLN A 2 9.35 19.44 8.13
CA GLN A 2 9.59 19.06 9.55
C GLN A 2 11.07 18.74 9.86
N THR A 3 11.94 18.69 8.85
CA THR A 3 13.36 18.33 8.99
C THR A 3 14.23 19.44 8.41
N ALA A 4 15.15 19.98 9.20
CA ALA A 4 16.21 20.87 8.75
C ALA A 4 17.56 20.22 9.08
N ILE A 5 18.52 20.35 8.18
CA ILE A 5 19.90 19.90 8.41
C ILE A 5 20.64 21.05 9.08
N THR A 6 21.30 20.76 10.19
CA THR A 6 22.22 21.69 10.87
C THR A 6 23.43 20.91 11.39
N PRO A 7 24.65 21.46 11.28
CA PRO A 7 25.84 20.87 11.87
C PRO A 7 25.72 20.72 13.39
N ARG A 8 26.20 19.59 13.94
CA ARG A 8 26.22 19.36 15.39
C ARG A 8 27.20 20.29 16.12
N ASN A 9 28.26 20.69 15.44
CA ASN A 9 29.25 21.63 15.95
C ASN A 9 28.91 23.05 15.48
N ALA A 10 29.01 24.04 16.37
CA ALA A 10 28.75 25.44 16.06
C ALA A 10 29.68 26.00 14.96
N SER A 11 30.88 25.44 14.83
CA SER A 11 31.86 25.77 13.77
C SER A 11 31.69 24.93 12.49
N GLY A 12 30.74 23.99 12.47
CA GLY A 12 30.51 23.12 11.33
C GLY A 12 29.86 23.85 10.16
N ASN A 13 30.18 23.41 8.94
CA ASN A 13 29.54 23.84 7.71
C ASN A 13 28.60 22.75 7.17
N ILE A 14 27.68 23.13 6.30
CA ILE A 14 26.88 22.18 5.51
C ILE A 14 27.52 22.17 4.12
N SER A 15 27.84 21.00 3.60
CA SER A 15 28.27 20.87 2.21
C SER A 15 27.58 19.71 1.53
N PHE A 16 27.27 19.87 0.24
CA PHE A 16 26.70 18.84 -0.59
C PHE A 16 27.15 19.01 -2.03
N THR A 17 27.31 17.88 -2.72
CA THR A 17 27.85 17.87 -4.10
C THR A 17 26.97 17.04 -5.03
N TRP A 18 26.96 17.40 -6.30
CA TRP A 18 26.43 16.55 -7.36
C TRP A 18 27.26 16.69 -8.64
N ASN A 19 27.35 15.61 -9.41
CA ASN A 19 28.02 15.61 -10.70
C ASN A 19 27.04 16.02 -11.80
N SER A 20 27.51 16.79 -12.79
CA SER A 20 26.68 17.10 -13.95
C SER A 20 26.46 15.83 -14.77
N GLN A 21 25.20 15.49 -15.02
CA GLN A 21 24.85 14.43 -15.95
C GLN A 21 24.99 14.96 -17.38
N LEU A 22 26.19 14.84 -17.95
CA LEU A 22 26.44 15.13 -19.37
C LEU A 22 25.59 14.16 -20.21
N ARG A 23 24.61 14.69 -20.94
CA ARG A 23 23.88 13.92 -21.94
C ARG A 23 24.65 13.99 -23.26
N PRO A 24 24.91 12.85 -23.95
CA PRO A 24 25.71 12.83 -25.17
C PRO A 24 25.25 13.80 -26.28
N ASP A 25 23.96 14.12 -26.31
CA ASP A 25 23.32 14.93 -27.36
C ASP A 25 22.94 16.35 -26.91
N ASP A 26 23.26 16.75 -25.68
CA ASP A 26 22.89 18.06 -25.12
C ASP A 26 24.02 18.60 -24.24
N PRO A 27 24.94 19.42 -24.80
CA PRO A 27 26.00 20.05 -24.03
C PRO A 27 25.39 21.03 -23.00
N THR A 28 25.17 20.50 -21.80
CA THR A 28 24.84 21.18 -20.53
C THR A 28 24.07 22.49 -20.66
N PRO A 29 22.73 22.46 -20.63
CA PRO A 29 21.92 23.69 -20.56
C PRO A 29 22.11 24.49 -19.25
N GLY A 30 22.80 23.89 -18.28
CA GLY A 30 23.04 24.41 -16.93
C GLY A 30 22.04 23.87 -15.92
N TYR A 31 22.34 24.07 -14.63
CA TYR A 31 21.48 23.69 -13.51
C TYR A 31 20.96 24.93 -12.79
N VAL A 32 19.73 24.88 -12.32
CA VAL A 32 19.14 25.86 -11.41
C VAL A 32 18.94 25.16 -10.08
N ALA A 33 19.53 25.67 -9.01
CA ALA A 33 19.31 25.19 -7.66
C ALA A 33 18.40 26.16 -6.91
N VAL A 34 17.46 25.63 -6.15
CA VAL A 34 16.58 26.35 -5.24
C VAL A 34 16.82 25.78 -3.84
N LEU A 35 17.36 26.60 -2.94
CA LEU A 35 17.64 26.24 -1.56
C LEU A 35 16.53 26.83 -0.69
N TYR A 36 15.91 25.99 0.14
CA TYR A 36 14.77 26.34 0.99
C TYR A 36 15.22 26.48 2.44
N PHE A 37 14.81 27.58 3.06
CA PHE A 37 15.13 27.91 4.44
C PHE A 37 13.86 28.26 5.22
N ALA A 38 13.74 27.70 6.42
CA ALA A 38 12.71 28.07 7.39
C ALA A 38 13.27 27.85 8.80
N GLU A 39 13.33 28.94 9.58
CA GLU A 39 13.72 28.87 11.00
C GLU A 39 12.47 28.55 11.82
N LEU A 40 12.42 27.31 12.33
CA LEU A 40 11.31 26.83 13.15
C LEU A 40 11.62 26.89 14.64
N GLN A 41 12.87 27.22 15.01
CA GLN A 41 13.29 27.38 16.40
C GLN A 41 13.15 28.85 16.80
N SER A 42 12.49 29.10 17.91
CA SER A 42 12.50 30.44 18.52
C SER A 42 13.89 30.67 19.11
N LEU A 43 14.64 31.59 18.53
CA LEU A 43 16.01 31.89 18.96
C LEU A 43 15.99 32.92 20.11
N PRO A 44 16.85 32.77 21.13
CA PRO A 44 17.06 33.80 22.14
C PRO A 44 17.44 35.15 21.52
N SER A 45 17.13 36.28 22.18
CA SER A 45 17.29 37.63 21.62
C SER A 45 18.72 37.99 21.19
N ASN A 46 19.72 37.30 21.73
CA ASN A 46 21.15 37.48 21.44
C ASN A 46 21.73 36.42 20.49
N ALA A 47 20.94 35.41 20.12
CA ALA A 47 21.39 34.34 19.24
C ALA A 47 21.18 34.76 17.78
N VAL A 48 22.24 34.68 16.99
CA VAL A 48 22.24 35.05 15.58
C VAL A 48 22.57 33.80 14.76
N ARG A 49 21.68 33.46 13.82
CA ARG A 49 21.96 32.47 12.78
C ARG A 49 22.15 33.18 11.46
N GLN A 50 23.40 33.37 11.07
CA GLN A 50 23.77 34.05 9.84
C GLN A 50 24.83 33.25 9.09
N PHE A 51 24.62 33.05 7.80
CA PHE A 51 25.53 32.25 6.99
C PHE A 51 25.66 32.77 5.57
N TYR A 52 26.75 32.38 4.92
CA TYR A 52 27.01 32.63 3.51
C TYR A 52 27.04 31.30 2.75
N ILE A 53 26.82 31.36 1.44
CA ILE A 53 26.73 30.19 0.59
C ILE A 53 27.78 30.34 -0.51
N ASN A 54 28.58 29.31 -0.71
CA ASN A 54 29.49 29.22 -1.85
C ASN A 54 29.04 28.12 -2.80
N LEU A 55 29.33 28.32 -4.08
CA LEU A 55 29.30 27.31 -5.12
C LEU A 55 30.71 27.11 -5.65
N ASN A 56 31.23 25.88 -5.60
CA ASN A 56 32.57 25.52 -6.07
C ASN A 56 33.70 26.40 -5.49
N GLY A 57 33.52 26.84 -4.24
CA GLY A 57 34.47 27.71 -3.54
C GLY A 57 34.29 29.21 -3.82
N GLU A 58 33.44 29.59 -4.79
CA GLU A 58 33.10 30.98 -5.08
C GLU A 58 31.87 31.45 -4.31
N LEU A 59 31.88 32.69 -3.83
CA LEU A 59 30.79 33.25 -3.04
C LEU A 59 29.53 33.43 -3.90
N TRP A 60 28.50 32.63 -3.62
CA TRP A 60 27.20 32.70 -4.29
C TRP A 60 26.22 33.63 -3.56
N TYR A 61 26.22 33.59 -2.23
CA TYR A 61 25.38 34.46 -1.40
C TYR A 61 26.13 34.93 -0.15
N ARG A 62 26.16 36.24 0.10
CA ARG A 62 27.08 36.87 1.08
C ARG A 62 26.64 36.75 2.54
N SER A 63 25.36 36.93 2.84
CA SER A 63 24.88 36.92 4.22
C SER A 63 23.38 36.70 4.25
N TYR A 64 22.95 35.57 4.80
CA TYR A 64 21.56 35.15 4.90
C TYR A 64 21.21 34.77 6.34
N SER A 65 20.05 35.24 6.80
CA SER A 65 19.48 34.90 8.10
C SER A 65 17.99 34.57 7.93
N PRO A 66 17.59 33.30 8.13
CA PRO A 66 16.19 32.91 8.04
C PRO A 66 15.39 33.51 9.20
N HIS A 67 14.17 33.97 8.91
CA HIS A 67 13.29 34.56 9.92
C HIS A 67 12.45 33.47 10.60
N TYR A 68 12.18 33.65 11.91
CA TYR A 68 11.38 32.71 12.68
C TYR A 68 9.96 32.58 12.10
N LEU A 69 9.51 31.34 11.88
CA LEU A 69 8.23 30.96 11.27
C LEU A 69 7.98 31.54 9.87
N PHE A 70 9.05 31.89 9.16
CA PHE A 70 8.98 32.33 7.77
C PHE A 70 9.74 31.35 6.86
N ALA A 71 9.11 30.97 5.75
CA ALA A 71 9.73 30.14 4.73
C ALA A 71 10.20 31.00 3.57
N ASP A 72 11.43 30.79 3.14
CA ASP A 72 12.10 31.61 2.13
C ASP A 72 13.02 30.75 1.27
N THR A 73 13.41 31.27 0.10
CA THR A 73 14.16 30.52 -0.91
C THR A 73 15.27 31.34 -1.53
N LEU A 74 16.44 30.73 -1.68
CA LEU A 74 17.54 31.30 -2.46
C LEU A 74 17.71 30.49 -3.75
N HIS A 75 17.72 31.16 -4.89
CA HIS A 75 17.82 30.51 -6.19
C HIS A 75 18.62 31.34 -7.18
N SER A 76 19.14 30.68 -8.23
CA SER A 76 19.84 31.36 -9.31
C SER A 76 18.85 31.85 -10.37
N LEU A 77 18.94 33.14 -10.77
CA LEU A 77 18.14 33.70 -11.86
C LEU A 77 18.55 33.19 -13.25
N SER A 78 19.74 32.62 -13.36
CA SER A 78 20.28 32.05 -14.59
C SER A 78 20.87 30.67 -14.33
N PRO A 79 20.85 29.75 -15.31
CA PRO A 79 21.38 28.40 -15.11
C PRO A 79 22.88 28.46 -14.85
N MET A 80 23.33 27.79 -13.80
CA MET A 80 24.74 27.62 -13.48
C MET A 80 25.34 26.62 -14.48
N ARG A 81 26.34 27.02 -15.26
CA ARG A 81 26.91 26.25 -16.37
C ARG A 81 28.37 25.89 -16.09
N ASP A 82 28.94 25.07 -16.98
CA ASP A 82 30.40 24.88 -17.12
C ASP A 82 31.13 24.17 -15.96
N TYR A 83 30.39 23.53 -15.04
CA TYR A 83 30.98 22.70 -13.99
C TYR A 83 30.69 21.21 -14.20
N ALA A 84 31.75 20.38 -14.12
CA ALA A 84 31.63 18.92 -14.09
C ALA A 84 31.00 18.43 -12.77
N GLN A 85 31.21 19.20 -11.70
CA GLN A 85 30.66 18.94 -10.37
C GLN A 85 30.26 20.28 -9.73
N TYR A 86 29.11 20.28 -9.07
CA TYR A 86 28.61 21.41 -8.30
C TYR A 86 28.75 21.08 -6.82
N ASN A 87 29.49 21.90 -6.09
CA ASN A 87 29.73 21.77 -4.66
C ASN A 87 29.21 23.01 -3.95
N PHE A 88 28.11 22.86 -3.22
CA PHE A 88 27.58 23.91 -2.37
C PHE A 88 28.14 23.80 -0.97
N SER A 89 28.60 24.92 -0.41
CA SER A 89 28.96 25.01 1.02
C SER A 89 28.21 26.16 1.68
N ILE A 90 27.52 25.88 2.78
CA ILE A 90 26.83 26.86 3.61
C ILE A 90 27.62 26.97 4.91
N ASN A 91 28.11 28.17 5.17
CA ASN A 91 29.09 28.42 6.22
C ASN A 91 28.60 29.56 7.12
N ALA A 92 28.72 29.38 8.44
CA ALA A 92 28.43 30.45 9.39
C ALA A 92 29.32 31.68 9.15
N THR A 93 28.76 32.88 9.27
CA THR A 93 29.56 34.11 9.30
C THR A 93 30.27 34.24 10.65
N THR A 94 31.27 35.12 10.73
CA THR A 94 31.96 35.44 12.00
C THR A 94 31.03 36.00 13.06
N ASN A 95 29.87 36.54 12.66
CA ASN A 95 28.88 37.13 13.55
C ASN A 95 27.80 36.12 14.00
N SER A 96 27.81 34.91 13.46
CA SER A 96 26.83 33.88 13.79
C SER A 96 27.20 33.19 15.10
N THR A 97 26.25 33.09 16.01
CA THR A 97 26.38 32.30 17.25
C THR A 97 25.84 30.88 17.08
N LEU A 98 25.13 30.63 15.97
CA LEU A 98 24.50 29.35 15.65
C LEU A 98 25.03 28.80 14.32
N PRO A 99 25.05 27.46 14.16
CA PRO A 99 25.46 26.84 12.91
C PRO A 99 24.46 27.13 11.77
N PRO A 100 24.83 26.98 10.49
CA PRO A 100 23.90 27.16 9.38
C PRO A 100 22.77 26.14 9.39
N ILE A 101 21.67 26.43 8.67
CA ILE A 101 20.56 25.51 8.46
C ILE A 101 20.17 25.45 6.98
N ILE A 102 19.60 24.33 6.55
CA ILE A 102 18.88 24.19 5.27
C ILE A 102 17.73 23.20 5.44
N ASN A 103 16.58 23.49 4.85
CA ASN A 103 15.38 22.67 4.99
C ASN A 103 15.18 21.75 3.78
N ALA A 104 15.47 22.23 2.57
CA ALA A 104 15.44 21.44 1.35
C ALA A 104 16.32 22.06 0.26
N VAL A 105 16.65 21.27 -0.75
CA VAL A 105 17.25 21.74 -2.00
C VAL A 105 16.56 21.06 -3.17
N GLU A 106 16.16 21.83 -4.18
CA GLU A 106 15.68 21.33 -5.46
C GLU A 106 16.68 21.74 -6.54
N VAL A 107 17.01 20.81 -7.43
CA VAL A 107 17.96 21.05 -8.53
C VAL A 107 17.29 20.68 -9.85
N PHE A 108 17.18 21.66 -10.74
CA PHE A 108 16.58 21.53 -12.05
C PHE A 108 17.66 21.59 -13.11
N SER A 109 17.75 20.58 -13.98
CA SER A 109 18.49 20.72 -15.23
C SER A 109 17.66 21.50 -16.22
N VAL A 110 18.24 22.52 -16.85
CA VAL A 110 17.57 23.17 -17.97
C VAL A 110 17.52 22.20 -19.14
N ILE A 111 16.47 22.28 -19.95
CA ILE A 111 16.31 21.51 -21.19
C ILE A 111 16.19 22.54 -22.30
N SER A 112 16.98 22.41 -23.36
CA SER A 112 16.85 23.32 -24.51
C SER A 112 15.48 23.15 -25.19
N THR A 113 14.75 24.24 -25.31
CA THR A 113 13.46 24.32 -26.04
C THR A 113 13.61 24.89 -27.45
N THR A 114 14.84 25.01 -27.97
CA THR A 114 15.10 25.50 -29.34
C THR A 114 14.54 24.61 -30.45
N ASN A 115 13.94 23.48 -30.09
CA ASN A 115 13.27 22.57 -31.01
C ASN A 115 11.83 23.02 -31.28
N VAL A 116 11.37 22.85 -32.51
CA VAL A 116 9.98 23.07 -32.90
C VAL A 116 9.07 22.18 -32.04
N GLY A 117 8.09 22.78 -31.35
CA GLY A 117 7.14 22.07 -30.52
C GLY A 117 6.24 21.10 -31.31
N THR A 118 5.65 20.14 -30.63
CA THR A 118 4.69 19.19 -31.22
C THR A 118 3.55 19.95 -31.89
N ASP A 119 3.06 19.42 -33.02
CA ASP A 119 1.92 19.99 -33.72
C ASP A 119 0.72 20.23 -32.78
N SER A 120 0.16 21.42 -32.82
CA SER A 120 -0.83 21.88 -31.85
C SER A 120 -2.12 21.04 -31.86
N GLN A 121 -2.51 20.46 -33.00
CA GLN A 121 -3.67 19.57 -33.07
C GLN A 121 -3.38 18.24 -32.37
N ASP A 122 -2.16 17.72 -32.53
CA ASP A 122 -1.74 16.50 -31.86
C ASP A 122 -1.65 16.72 -30.34
N VAL A 123 -1.14 17.89 -29.90
CA VAL A 123 -1.12 18.30 -28.48
C VAL A 123 -2.53 18.38 -27.91
N TYR A 124 -3.46 19.06 -28.58
CA TYR A 124 -4.84 19.19 -28.11
C TYR A 124 -5.51 17.82 -28.00
N ALA A 125 -5.39 17.00 -29.04
CA ALA A 125 -5.99 15.67 -29.08
C ALA A 125 -5.47 14.77 -27.95
N ILE A 126 -4.15 14.67 -27.79
CA ILE A 126 -3.56 13.79 -26.79
C ILE A 126 -3.76 14.30 -25.36
N THR A 127 -3.86 15.62 -25.17
CA THR A 127 -4.20 16.22 -23.87
C THR A 127 -5.66 15.97 -23.50
N ALA A 128 -6.59 16.07 -24.45
CA ALA A 128 -7.99 15.70 -24.22
C ALA A 128 -8.11 14.20 -23.86
N ILE A 129 -7.35 13.33 -24.52
CA ILE A 129 -7.26 11.89 -24.18
C ILE A 129 -6.71 11.70 -22.76
N LYS A 130 -5.64 12.43 -22.42
CA LYS A 130 -5.03 12.42 -21.09
C LYS A 130 -6.05 12.76 -20.01
N GLU A 131 -6.81 13.83 -20.21
CA GLU A 131 -7.81 14.33 -19.26
C GLU A 131 -8.99 13.37 -19.14
N MET A 132 -9.55 12.91 -20.27
CA MET A 132 -10.69 12.00 -20.30
C MET A 132 -10.40 10.71 -19.55
N TYR A 133 -9.25 10.09 -19.77
CA TYR A 133 -8.89 8.82 -19.14
C TYR A 133 -7.98 8.94 -17.92
N ARG A 134 -7.67 10.18 -17.49
CA ARG A 134 -6.78 10.46 -16.34
C ARG A 134 -5.46 9.67 -16.40
N VAL A 135 -4.82 9.67 -17.57
CA VAL A 135 -3.63 8.85 -17.85
C VAL A 135 -2.48 9.22 -16.89
N GLN A 136 -2.07 8.29 -16.03
CA GLN A 136 -0.98 8.45 -15.07
C GLN A 136 0.36 7.94 -15.63
N LYS A 137 0.95 8.71 -16.55
CA LYS A 137 2.28 8.47 -17.14
C LYS A 137 3.14 9.72 -17.01
N ASN A 138 4.35 9.74 -17.58
CA ASN A 138 5.20 10.94 -17.71
C ASN A 138 4.61 12.03 -18.64
N TRP A 139 3.29 12.09 -18.79
CA TRP A 139 2.60 12.98 -19.73
C TRP A 139 2.53 14.41 -19.19
N MET A 140 3.67 15.08 -19.11
CA MET A 140 3.80 16.48 -18.70
C MET A 140 4.65 17.24 -19.72
N GLY A 141 4.31 18.51 -19.98
CA GLY A 141 5.00 19.32 -20.99
C GLY A 141 4.62 18.96 -22.42
N ASP A 142 5.56 19.14 -23.36
CA ASP A 142 5.34 18.85 -24.78
C ASP A 142 5.34 17.32 -25.04
N PRO A 143 4.37 16.76 -25.79
CA PRO A 143 4.23 15.31 -25.97
C PRO A 143 5.40 14.62 -26.68
N CYS A 144 6.07 15.30 -27.62
CA CYS A 144 7.18 14.74 -28.39
C CYS A 144 8.53 15.37 -28.06
N GLY A 145 8.55 16.48 -27.33
CA GLY A 145 9.69 17.35 -27.12
C GLY A 145 10.11 17.46 -25.64
N PRO A 146 11.41 17.32 -25.34
CA PRO A 146 12.49 16.86 -26.21
C PRO A 146 12.37 15.36 -26.54
N LYS A 147 13.02 14.91 -27.63
CA LYS A 147 12.96 13.50 -28.10
C LYS A 147 13.28 12.46 -27.01
N THR A 148 14.16 12.81 -26.08
CA THR A 148 14.59 11.98 -24.96
C THR A 148 13.60 11.94 -23.79
N LEU A 149 12.64 12.87 -23.72
CA LEU A 149 11.62 12.98 -22.68
C LEU A 149 10.19 12.96 -23.23
N LYS A 150 10.01 12.49 -24.47
CA LYS A 150 8.68 12.30 -25.05
C LYS A 150 7.80 11.46 -24.14
N TRP A 151 6.50 11.65 -24.26
CA TRP A 151 5.52 10.93 -23.45
C TRP A 151 5.54 9.43 -23.71
N ASP A 152 5.45 8.65 -22.64
CA ASP A 152 5.49 7.20 -22.63
C ASP A 152 4.29 6.63 -23.38
N GLY A 153 4.58 5.69 -24.28
CA GLY A 153 3.58 5.13 -25.19
C GLY A 153 3.38 5.94 -26.47
N LEU A 154 4.02 7.10 -26.62
CA LEU A 154 4.00 7.87 -27.86
C LEU A 154 5.23 7.60 -28.73
N THR A 155 5.01 7.56 -30.03
CA THR A 155 6.08 7.67 -31.03
C THR A 155 5.77 8.85 -31.92
N CYS A 156 6.76 9.72 -32.10
CA CYS A 156 6.63 10.92 -32.89
C CYS A 156 7.57 10.89 -34.10
N SER A 157 7.16 11.56 -35.18
CA SER A 157 8.04 11.88 -36.30
C SER A 157 8.87 13.12 -35.96
N TYR A 158 10.11 13.16 -36.45
CA TYR A 158 11.04 14.28 -36.24
C TYR A 158 11.72 14.63 -37.57
N ALA A 159 10.98 15.25 -38.50
CA ALA A 159 11.60 15.73 -39.74
C ALA A 159 12.32 17.06 -39.47
N ILE A 160 13.44 17.29 -40.15
CA ILE A 160 14.43 18.34 -39.86
C ILE A 160 13.82 19.77 -39.89
N SER A 161 12.68 19.96 -40.55
CA SER A 161 12.02 21.27 -40.74
C SER A 161 10.50 21.24 -40.51
N SER A 162 9.96 20.24 -39.81
CA SER A 162 8.52 20.16 -39.50
C SER A 162 8.25 20.02 -38.01
N THR A 163 7.06 20.44 -37.57
CA THR A 163 6.55 20.13 -36.24
C THR A 163 6.50 18.60 -36.04
N PRO A 164 6.95 18.08 -34.89
CA PRO A 164 6.78 16.67 -34.56
C PRO A 164 5.30 16.27 -34.58
N ARG A 165 5.00 15.12 -35.18
CA ARG A 165 3.65 14.54 -35.25
C ARG A 165 3.58 13.22 -34.50
N ILE A 166 2.49 12.97 -33.79
CA ILE A 166 2.23 11.69 -33.11
C ILE A 166 1.85 10.64 -34.17
N THR A 167 2.71 9.65 -34.35
CA THR A 167 2.51 8.57 -35.34
C THR A 167 2.09 7.26 -34.69
N ARG A 168 2.39 7.06 -33.40
CA ARG A 168 1.93 5.88 -32.66
C ARG A 168 1.46 6.27 -31.28
N VAL A 169 0.32 5.72 -30.88
CA VAL A 169 -0.20 5.78 -29.52
C VAL A 169 -0.38 4.35 -29.02
N ASN A 170 0.37 3.98 -27.99
CA ASN A 170 0.21 2.73 -27.27
C ASN A 170 -0.15 3.01 -25.82
N ILE A 171 -1.44 2.85 -25.53
CA ILE A 171 -2.03 2.94 -24.21
C ILE A 171 -2.83 1.67 -23.89
N SER A 172 -2.35 0.54 -24.43
CA SER A 172 -2.80 -0.78 -24.00
C SER A 172 -2.50 -0.97 -22.50
N PHE A 173 -3.31 -1.80 -21.83
CA PHE A 173 -3.16 -2.11 -20.40
C PHE A 173 -3.05 -0.87 -19.49
N SER A 174 -3.64 0.25 -19.90
CA SER A 174 -3.59 1.52 -19.16
C SER A 174 -4.80 1.72 -18.25
N GLY A 175 -5.71 0.73 -18.21
CA GLY A 175 -6.91 0.74 -17.37
C GLY A 175 -7.94 1.79 -17.81
N LEU A 176 -7.94 2.17 -19.08
CA LEU A 176 -8.88 3.17 -19.63
C LEU A 176 -10.31 2.63 -19.50
N ASP A 177 -11.25 3.46 -19.07
CA ASP A 177 -12.68 3.14 -18.97
C ASP A 177 -13.55 4.18 -19.69
N GLY A 178 -14.83 3.86 -19.88
CA GLY A 178 -15.76 4.67 -20.66
C GLY A 178 -15.60 4.47 -22.17
N ASP A 179 -16.19 5.36 -22.96
CA ASP A 179 -16.24 5.22 -24.41
C ASP A 179 -14.91 5.57 -25.08
N ILE A 180 -14.67 5.07 -26.29
CA ILE A 180 -13.50 5.47 -27.10
C ILE A 180 -13.65 6.94 -27.49
N SER A 181 -12.69 7.77 -27.09
CA SER A 181 -12.69 9.21 -27.34
C SER A 181 -12.61 9.52 -28.83
N SER A 182 -13.49 10.39 -29.32
CA SER A 182 -13.41 10.90 -30.69
C SER A 182 -12.14 11.74 -30.93
N SER A 183 -11.47 12.22 -29.87
CA SER A 183 -10.21 12.95 -29.96
C SER A 183 -9.08 12.14 -30.63
N PHE A 184 -9.12 10.80 -30.60
CA PHE A 184 -8.16 9.99 -31.37
C PHE A 184 -8.24 10.25 -32.88
N ALA A 185 -9.42 10.63 -33.40
CA ALA A 185 -9.60 10.94 -34.82
C ALA A 185 -8.92 12.26 -35.24
N ASN A 186 -8.46 13.08 -34.29
CA ASN A 186 -7.73 14.32 -34.55
C ASN A 186 -6.23 14.10 -34.78
N LEU A 187 -5.69 12.93 -34.42
CA LEU A 187 -4.29 12.57 -34.65
C LEU A 187 -4.08 12.15 -36.12
N LYS A 188 -4.10 13.09 -37.06
CA LYS A 188 -4.13 12.78 -38.52
C LYS A 188 -2.90 12.02 -39.04
N ALA A 189 -1.77 12.13 -38.36
CA ALA A 189 -0.54 11.40 -38.69
C ALA A 189 -0.45 10.01 -38.04
N ILE A 190 -1.45 9.60 -37.24
CA ILE A 190 -1.40 8.33 -36.52
C ILE A 190 -1.42 7.14 -37.47
N GLN A 191 -0.47 6.23 -37.27
CA GLN A 191 -0.32 4.99 -38.01
C GLN A 191 -0.68 3.78 -37.16
N TYR A 192 -0.42 3.86 -35.85
CA TYR A 192 -0.61 2.76 -34.92
C TYR A 192 -1.38 3.26 -33.69
N LEU A 193 -2.58 2.74 -33.49
CA LEU A 193 -3.41 3.01 -32.31
C LEU A 193 -3.69 1.70 -31.59
N ASN A 194 -3.14 1.55 -30.39
CA ASN A 194 -3.36 0.37 -29.56
C ASN A 194 -4.06 0.77 -28.25
N LEU A 195 -5.33 0.36 -28.16
CA LEU A 195 -6.24 0.52 -27.03
C LEU A 195 -6.62 -0.84 -26.41
N SER A 196 -5.91 -1.91 -26.77
CA SER A 196 -6.22 -3.26 -26.32
C SER A 196 -6.06 -3.43 -24.80
N HIS A 197 -6.78 -4.40 -24.24
CA HIS A 197 -6.73 -4.79 -22.84
C HIS A 197 -6.97 -3.62 -21.88
N ASN A 198 -8.02 -2.86 -22.15
CA ASN A 198 -8.55 -1.82 -21.28
C ASN A 198 -9.99 -2.17 -20.86
N ASN A 199 -10.67 -1.25 -20.19
CA ASN A 199 -12.05 -1.38 -19.74
C ASN A 199 -13.00 -0.51 -20.57
N LEU A 200 -12.67 -0.28 -21.85
CA LEU A 200 -13.43 0.61 -22.73
C LEU A 200 -14.80 0.01 -23.05
N THR A 201 -15.83 0.83 -23.00
CA THR A 201 -17.24 0.50 -23.25
C THR A 201 -17.77 1.26 -24.47
N GLY A 202 -19.08 1.16 -24.74
CA GLY A 202 -19.72 1.90 -25.82
C GLY A 202 -19.40 1.35 -27.20
N SER A 203 -19.72 2.13 -28.23
CA SER A 203 -19.50 1.76 -29.63
C SER A 203 -18.15 2.24 -30.14
N VAL A 204 -17.64 1.57 -31.19
CA VAL A 204 -16.43 2.01 -31.89
C VAL A 204 -16.77 3.25 -32.74
N PRO A 205 -16.12 4.41 -32.53
CA PRO A 205 -16.43 5.62 -33.28
C PRO A 205 -16.09 5.47 -34.77
N ASP A 206 -17.05 5.78 -35.64
CA ASP A 206 -16.86 5.74 -37.10
C ASP A 206 -15.79 6.74 -37.57
N THR A 207 -15.54 7.81 -36.81
CA THR A 207 -14.49 8.80 -37.10
C THR A 207 -13.09 8.21 -37.16
N LEU A 208 -12.84 7.05 -36.52
CA LEU A 208 -11.56 6.34 -36.63
C LEU A 208 -11.31 5.80 -38.04
N SER A 209 -12.37 5.53 -38.82
CA SER A 209 -12.24 5.06 -40.21
C SER A 209 -11.63 6.14 -41.13
N GLN A 210 -11.79 7.41 -40.75
CA GLN A 210 -11.37 8.60 -41.50
C GLN A 210 -9.90 8.98 -41.24
N LEU A 211 -9.17 8.25 -40.41
CA LEU A 211 -7.76 8.50 -40.15
C LEU A 211 -6.92 8.05 -41.37
N PRO A 212 -6.25 8.99 -42.08
CA PRO A 212 -5.67 8.71 -43.40
C PRO A 212 -4.44 7.81 -43.35
N SER A 213 -3.68 7.86 -42.24
CA SER A 213 -2.42 7.13 -42.09
C SER A 213 -2.53 5.86 -41.24
N LEU A 214 -3.71 5.57 -40.68
CA LEU A 214 -3.90 4.50 -39.70
C LEU A 214 -3.76 3.13 -40.36
N THR A 215 -2.77 2.33 -39.96
CA THR A 215 -2.51 0.99 -40.50
C THR A 215 -2.75 -0.11 -39.48
N VAL A 216 -2.75 0.21 -38.18
CA VAL A 216 -3.04 -0.73 -37.11
C VAL A 216 -3.99 -0.11 -36.09
N LEU A 217 -5.11 -0.78 -35.85
CA LEU A 217 -6.05 -0.46 -34.79
C LEU A 217 -6.30 -1.71 -33.95
N ASP A 218 -5.84 -1.70 -32.70
CA ASP A 218 -6.03 -2.81 -31.76
C ASP A 218 -6.98 -2.42 -30.62
N LEU A 219 -8.16 -3.04 -30.62
CA LEU A 219 -9.27 -2.88 -29.67
C LEU A 219 -9.50 -4.17 -28.86
N THR A 220 -8.61 -5.16 -28.98
CA THR A 220 -8.78 -6.49 -28.39
C THR A 220 -8.93 -6.43 -26.88
N GLY A 221 -9.82 -7.24 -26.28
CA GLY A 221 -9.92 -7.39 -24.83
C GLY A 221 -10.46 -6.15 -24.12
N ASN A 222 -11.56 -5.58 -24.62
CA ASN A 222 -12.32 -4.50 -23.99
C ASN A 222 -13.78 -4.95 -23.74
N GLN A 223 -14.66 -4.02 -23.36
CA GLN A 223 -16.10 -4.23 -23.18
C GLN A 223 -16.93 -3.48 -24.23
N LEU A 224 -16.38 -3.34 -25.44
CA LEU A 224 -17.02 -2.62 -26.53
C LEU A 224 -18.28 -3.35 -27.02
N SER A 225 -19.24 -2.58 -27.51
CA SER A 225 -20.57 -3.05 -27.87
C SER A 225 -21.07 -2.44 -29.18
N GLY A 226 -22.02 -3.10 -29.82
CA GLY A 226 -22.60 -2.63 -31.09
C GLY A 226 -21.76 -3.02 -32.32
N SER A 227 -22.15 -2.49 -33.48
CA SER A 227 -21.54 -2.84 -34.76
C SER A 227 -20.20 -2.13 -34.97
N ILE A 228 -19.21 -2.85 -35.51
CA ILE A 228 -17.99 -2.22 -36.04
C ILE A 228 -18.37 -1.32 -37.23
N PRO A 229 -17.91 -0.06 -37.27
CA PRO A 229 -18.16 0.83 -38.39
C PRO A 229 -17.74 0.26 -39.74
N GLN A 230 -18.61 0.39 -40.75
CA GLN A 230 -18.37 -0.17 -42.09
C GLN A 230 -17.09 0.36 -42.75
N GLY A 231 -16.71 1.62 -42.47
CA GLY A 231 -15.45 2.18 -42.93
C GLY A 231 -14.23 1.41 -42.43
N LEU A 232 -14.24 0.98 -41.16
CA LEU A 232 -13.14 0.18 -40.59
C LEU A 232 -13.12 -1.25 -41.14
N LEU A 233 -14.29 -1.85 -41.35
CA LEU A 233 -14.41 -3.20 -41.92
C LEU A 233 -13.94 -3.24 -43.38
N LYS A 234 -14.33 -2.27 -44.20
CA LYS A 234 -13.88 -2.16 -45.59
C LYS A 234 -12.35 -2.07 -45.66
N ARG A 235 -11.75 -1.24 -44.80
CA ARG A 235 -10.29 -1.09 -44.70
C ARG A 235 -9.58 -2.33 -44.16
N SER A 236 -10.26 -3.12 -43.34
CA SER A 236 -9.75 -4.42 -42.90
C SER A 236 -9.78 -5.44 -44.06
N GLN A 237 -10.87 -5.46 -44.84
CA GLN A 237 -11.05 -6.36 -45.98
C GLN A 237 -10.11 -6.05 -47.15
N ASP A 238 -9.84 -4.78 -47.43
CA ASP A 238 -8.90 -4.36 -48.49
C ASP A 238 -7.42 -4.41 -48.05
N GLY A 239 -7.15 -4.78 -46.79
CA GLY A 239 -5.81 -4.93 -46.24
C GLY A 239 -5.10 -3.61 -45.86
N SER A 240 -5.75 -2.45 -46.03
CA SER A 240 -5.18 -1.15 -45.66
C SER A 240 -5.13 -0.92 -44.14
N LEU A 241 -5.89 -1.68 -43.34
CA LEU A 241 -5.95 -1.60 -41.88
C LEU A 241 -5.89 -2.99 -41.24
N ASN A 242 -4.90 -3.21 -40.37
CA ASN A 242 -4.89 -4.35 -39.45
C ASN A 242 -5.80 -4.03 -38.26
N LEU A 243 -7.07 -4.43 -38.37
CA LEU A 243 -8.09 -4.23 -37.34
C LEU A 243 -8.19 -5.46 -36.45
N ARG A 244 -7.88 -5.30 -35.15
CA ARG A 244 -7.99 -6.34 -34.12
C ARG A 244 -9.04 -5.95 -33.09
N TYR A 245 -10.02 -6.80 -32.87
CA TYR A 245 -11.17 -6.50 -32.00
C TYR A 245 -11.65 -7.72 -31.21
N GLY A 246 -10.85 -8.79 -31.15
CA GLY A 246 -11.21 -10.02 -30.43
C GLY A 246 -11.49 -9.77 -28.95
N ASN A 247 -12.16 -10.72 -28.30
CA ASN A 247 -12.48 -10.64 -26.86
C ASN A 247 -13.30 -9.40 -26.47
N ASN A 248 -14.27 -9.00 -27.30
CA ASN A 248 -15.31 -8.02 -26.97
C ASN A 248 -16.69 -8.70 -27.09
N PRO A 249 -17.32 -9.13 -25.97
CA PRO A 249 -18.49 -10.03 -26.02
C PRO A 249 -19.72 -9.47 -26.74
N ASN A 250 -19.88 -8.15 -26.75
CA ASN A 250 -21.07 -7.46 -27.26
C ASN A 250 -20.83 -6.76 -28.61
N LEU A 251 -19.68 -7.00 -29.23
CA LEU A 251 -19.30 -6.39 -30.51
C LEU A 251 -19.73 -7.30 -31.68
N CYS A 252 -20.36 -6.71 -32.69
CA CYS A 252 -20.87 -7.43 -33.86
C CYS A 252 -20.23 -6.89 -35.15
N THR A 253 -20.05 -7.77 -36.14
CA THR A 253 -19.41 -7.41 -37.42
C THR A 253 -20.39 -6.74 -38.38
N ASN A 254 -21.68 -7.07 -38.34
CA ASN A 254 -22.70 -6.48 -39.21
C ASN A 254 -23.96 -6.10 -38.40
N ALA A 255 -24.73 -5.10 -38.87
CA ALA A 255 -25.98 -4.67 -38.23
C ALA A 255 -26.98 -5.84 -38.06
N ASP A 256 -27.01 -6.79 -39.01
CA ASP A 256 -27.87 -7.98 -38.96
C ASP A 256 -27.43 -9.01 -37.90
N SER A 257 -26.14 -9.03 -37.56
CA SER A 257 -25.59 -9.89 -36.49
C SER A 257 -25.76 -9.28 -35.09
N CYS A 258 -26.13 -8.01 -35.01
CA CYS A 258 -26.45 -7.33 -33.77
C CYS A 258 -27.90 -7.62 -33.36
N HIS A 259 -28.18 -8.87 -32.97
CA HIS A 259 -29.45 -9.15 -32.31
C HIS A 259 -29.46 -8.44 -30.96
N THR A 260 -30.31 -7.44 -30.84
CA THR A 260 -30.71 -6.94 -29.54
C THR A 260 -31.31 -8.11 -28.78
N VAL A 261 -30.60 -8.60 -27.76
CA VAL A 261 -31.27 -9.31 -26.68
C VAL A 261 -32.17 -8.26 -26.05
N LYS A 262 -33.41 -8.13 -26.55
CA LYS A 262 -34.49 -7.55 -25.78
C LYS A 262 -34.53 -8.37 -24.51
N GLU A 263 -34.04 -7.80 -23.41
CA GLU A 263 -34.32 -8.35 -22.09
C GLU A 263 -35.83 -8.54 -22.01
N LYS A 264 -36.29 -9.80 -22.10
CA LYS A 264 -37.62 -10.14 -21.61
C LYS A 264 -37.59 -9.72 -20.14
N SER A 265 -38.55 -8.90 -19.74
CA SER A 265 -38.64 -8.38 -18.37
C SER A 265 -38.40 -9.51 -17.37
N LYS A 266 -37.47 -9.28 -16.43
CA LYS A 266 -37.08 -10.24 -15.39
C LYS A 266 -38.19 -10.54 -14.38
N LEU A 267 -39.47 -10.32 -14.71
CA LEU A 267 -40.60 -10.58 -13.83
C LEU A 267 -40.81 -12.09 -13.61
N ALA A 268 -40.56 -12.93 -14.61
CA ALA A 268 -40.68 -14.38 -14.48
C ALA A 268 -39.57 -15.01 -13.61
N VAL A 269 -38.38 -14.40 -13.57
CA VAL A 269 -37.25 -14.88 -12.77
C VAL A 269 -37.47 -14.58 -11.28
N TYR A 270 -38.04 -13.42 -10.94
CA TYR A 270 -38.36 -13.07 -9.54
C TYR A 270 -39.43 -13.97 -8.90
N ILE A 271 -40.28 -14.63 -9.70
CA ILE A 271 -41.31 -15.56 -9.20
C ILE A 271 -40.81 -17.01 -9.20
N ALA A 272 -40.02 -17.42 -10.18
CA ALA A 272 -39.53 -18.79 -10.29
C ALA A 272 -38.41 -19.12 -9.29
N VAL A 273 -37.50 -18.17 -9.01
CA VAL A 273 -36.33 -18.40 -8.14
C VAL A 273 -36.73 -18.69 -6.68
N PRO A 274 -37.67 -17.96 -6.04
CA PRO A 274 -38.12 -18.27 -4.68
C PRO A 274 -38.78 -19.65 -4.59
N VAL A 275 -39.57 -20.03 -5.59
CA VAL A 275 -40.29 -21.32 -5.58
C VAL A 275 -39.31 -22.48 -5.72
N VAL A 276 -38.33 -22.38 -6.63
CA VAL A 276 -37.29 -23.41 -6.77
C VAL A 276 -36.41 -23.47 -5.52
N LEU A 277 -36.09 -22.32 -4.91
CA LEU A 277 -35.31 -22.26 -3.68
C LEU A 277 -36.04 -22.93 -2.50
N VAL A 278 -37.34 -22.72 -2.35
CA VAL A 278 -38.16 -23.37 -1.32
C VAL A 278 -38.26 -24.87 -1.54
N VAL A 279 -38.41 -25.32 -2.80
CA VAL A 279 -38.43 -26.76 -3.12
C VAL A 279 -37.07 -27.41 -2.87
N VAL A 280 -35.97 -26.75 -3.23
CA VAL A 280 -34.60 -27.25 -2.98
C VAL A 280 -34.31 -27.29 -1.48
N ILE A 281 -34.69 -26.25 -0.72
CA ILE A 281 -34.56 -26.24 0.74
C ILE A 281 -35.41 -27.36 1.37
N GLY A 282 -36.64 -27.56 0.89
CA GLY A 282 -37.50 -28.66 1.35
C GLY A 282 -36.90 -30.04 1.09
N LEU A 283 -36.32 -30.25 -0.10
CA LEU A 283 -35.63 -31.49 -0.46
C LEU A 283 -34.35 -31.70 0.35
N LEU A 284 -33.59 -30.63 0.60
CA LEU A 284 -32.39 -30.68 1.43
C LEU A 284 -32.73 -31.00 2.89
N VAL A 285 -33.80 -30.42 3.45
CA VAL A 285 -34.28 -30.73 4.80
C VAL A 285 -34.78 -32.17 4.90
N ALA A 286 -35.50 -32.67 3.89
CA ALA A 286 -35.93 -34.06 3.83
C ALA A 286 -34.73 -35.03 3.74
N LEU A 287 -33.72 -34.71 2.94
CA LEU A 287 -32.47 -35.47 2.85
C LEU A 287 -31.68 -35.43 4.17
N LEU A 288 -31.64 -34.28 4.85
CA LEU A 288 -31.00 -34.13 6.16
C LEU A 288 -31.72 -34.96 7.21
N PHE A 289 -33.06 -34.97 7.20
CA PHE A 289 -33.87 -35.80 8.09
C PHE A 289 -33.66 -37.31 7.83
N TYR A 290 -33.55 -37.71 6.56
CA TYR A 290 -33.21 -39.07 6.16
C TYR A 290 -31.77 -39.47 6.60
N PHE A 291 -30.80 -38.55 6.49
CA PHE A 291 -29.42 -38.77 6.94
C PHE A 291 -29.28 -38.85 8.47
N LEU A 292 -30.11 -38.10 9.21
CA LEU A 292 -30.17 -38.16 10.67
C LEU A 292 -30.83 -39.45 11.17
N MET A 293 -31.83 -39.97 10.44
CA MET A 293 -32.46 -41.27 10.74
C MET A 293 -31.55 -42.46 10.39
N SER A 294 -30.71 -42.34 9.35
CA SER A 294 -29.78 -43.41 8.94
C SER A 294 -28.47 -43.45 9.72
N ARG A 295 -28.16 -42.43 10.54
CA ARG A 295 -26.98 -42.39 11.41
C ARG A 295 -27.10 -43.13 12.75
N LYS A 296 -28.18 -43.90 12.96
CA LYS A 296 -28.38 -44.68 14.18
C LYS A 296 -27.90 -46.14 14.12
N GLN A 297 -27.09 -46.52 13.14
CA GLN A 297 -26.41 -47.81 13.16
C GLN A 297 -24.94 -47.72 12.72
N GLN A 298 -24.10 -48.37 13.54
CA GLN A 298 -22.73 -48.84 13.32
C GLN A 298 -21.58 -48.00 13.91
N GLY A 299 -20.90 -48.65 14.87
CA GLY A 299 -19.81 -48.13 15.71
C GLY A 299 -18.40 -48.32 15.13
N PRO A 300 -17.35 -48.17 15.97
CA PRO A 300 -16.00 -47.82 15.51
C PRO A 300 -15.10 -49.04 15.27
N THR A 301 -14.38 -49.06 14.15
CA THR A 301 -13.28 -50.00 13.90
C THR A 301 -11.94 -49.29 13.77
N LYS A 302 -10.99 -49.78 14.58
CA LYS A 302 -9.53 -49.54 14.56
C LYS A 302 -8.92 -49.98 13.22
N ASN A 303 -7.78 -49.37 12.85
CA ASN A 303 -6.65 -50.10 12.25
C ASN A 303 -5.34 -49.33 12.36
N THR A 304 -4.27 -50.10 12.53
CA THR A 304 -2.87 -49.77 12.85
C THR A 304 -2.00 -50.22 11.69
N VAL A 305 -1.01 -49.42 11.23
CA VAL A 305 0.24 -49.93 10.60
C VAL A 305 1.41 -48.98 10.90
N LYS A 306 2.59 -49.59 11.09
CA LYS A 306 3.89 -49.11 11.60
C LYS A 306 4.86 -48.57 10.51
N PRO A 307 6.01 -47.97 10.92
CA PRO A 307 6.94 -47.21 10.06
C PRO A 307 8.16 -48.02 9.57
N GLN A 308 8.93 -47.49 8.61
CA GLN A 308 10.22 -48.06 8.18
C GLN A 308 11.30 -47.01 7.84
N ASN A 309 12.34 -47.03 8.69
CA ASN A 309 13.78 -46.72 8.70
C ASN A 309 14.53 -46.09 7.50
N GLU A 310 15.22 -44.99 7.83
CA GLU A 310 16.67 -44.63 7.74
C GLU A 310 17.68 -45.37 6.83
N THR A 311 18.65 -44.62 6.26
CA THR A 311 20.12 -44.58 6.60
C THR A 311 20.96 -43.87 5.46
N PRO A 312 22.30 -43.58 5.56
CA PRO A 312 22.84 -42.24 5.93
C PRO A 312 24.12 -41.79 5.12
N VAL A 313 24.87 -40.81 5.66
CA VAL A 313 26.32 -40.47 5.43
C VAL A 313 26.58 -39.43 4.31
N SER A 314 27.38 -38.34 4.44
CA SER A 314 28.67 -38.08 5.12
C SER A 314 28.93 -36.61 5.55
N HIS A 315 29.75 -36.48 6.60
CA HIS A 315 30.34 -35.30 7.26
C HIS A 315 31.60 -34.72 6.52
N VAL A 316 31.75 -33.36 6.40
CA VAL A 316 32.68 -32.41 7.12
C VAL A 316 34.12 -32.37 6.50
N PRO A 317 34.83 -31.21 6.29
CA PRO A 317 35.12 -30.21 7.33
C PRO A 317 35.13 -28.71 7.03
N THR A 318 35.20 -28.02 8.18
CA THR A 318 35.07 -26.62 8.58
C THR A 318 36.33 -25.76 8.37
N GLY A 319 36.10 -24.44 8.29
CA GLY A 319 37.06 -23.35 8.53
C GLY A 319 36.77 -22.19 7.57
N GLY A 320 36.42 -20.97 7.93
CA GLY A 320 36.45 -20.26 9.21
C GLY A 320 37.01 -18.87 8.94
N THR A 321 36.16 -17.88 8.65
CA THR A 321 36.43 -16.47 8.96
C THR A 321 35.13 -15.67 8.92
N TYR A 322 34.72 -15.18 10.09
CA TYR A 322 33.65 -14.20 10.24
C TYR A 322 34.10 -12.91 9.56
N VAL A 323 33.45 -12.55 8.45
CA VAL A 323 33.42 -11.17 7.98
C VAL A 323 32.00 -10.69 8.18
N GLN A 324 31.81 -9.98 9.29
CA GLN A 324 30.69 -9.11 9.54
C GLN A 324 30.73 -7.99 8.50
N SER A 325 30.11 -8.23 7.34
CA SER A 325 29.91 -7.18 6.33
C SER A 325 28.45 -6.77 6.36
N SER A 326 28.22 -5.60 6.95
CA SER A 326 27.03 -4.80 6.76
C SER A 326 26.69 -4.69 5.26
N LEU A 327 25.69 -5.46 4.83
CA LEU A 327 25.20 -5.49 3.45
C LEU A 327 24.52 -4.16 3.13
N GLN A 328 25.24 -3.31 2.39
CA GLN A 328 24.63 -2.33 1.50
C GLN A 328 23.93 -3.11 0.37
N LEU A 329 22.68 -3.51 0.61
CA LEU A 329 21.82 -4.06 -0.43
C LEU A 329 21.58 -2.97 -1.48
N ALA A 330 21.94 -3.26 -2.72
CA ALA A 330 21.58 -2.44 -3.88
C ALA A 330 20.05 -2.45 -4.03
N GLU A 331 19.38 -1.47 -3.41
CA GLU A 331 17.93 -1.32 -3.43
C GLU A 331 17.43 -1.21 -4.88
N ASN A 332 16.38 -2.00 -5.20
CA ASN A 332 15.60 -1.95 -6.43
C ASN A 332 16.25 -2.55 -7.70
N ARG A 333 16.99 -3.67 -7.57
CA ARG A 333 17.47 -4.43 -8.74
C ARG A 333 16.29 -4.89 -9.62
N ARG A 334 16.39 -4.64 -10.93
CA ARG A 334 15.47 -5.20 -11.92
C ARG A 334 15.93 -6.60 -12.34
N TYR A 335 15.06 -7.58 -12.19
CA TYR A 335 15.27 -8.97 -12.62
C TYR A 335 14.53 -9.26 -13.92
N THR A 336 15.11 -10.12 -14.75
CA THR A 336 14.44 -10.79 -15.88
C THR A 336 13.68 -12.03 -15.41
N TYR A 337 12.70 -12.49 -16.19
CA TYR A 337 11.97 -13.71 -15.86
C TYR A 337 12.90 -14.94 -15.82
N LYS A 338 13.93 -14.95 -16.68
CA LYS A 338 14.95 -16.01 -16.71
C LYS A 338 15.78 -16.06 -15.42
N GLU A 339 16.19 -14.91 -14.89
CA GLU A 339 16.87 -14.82 -13.59
C GLU A 339 15.94 -15.30 -12.47
N LEU A 340 14.67 -14.87 -12.45
CA LEU A 340 13.71 -15.34 -11.45
C LEU A 340 13.51 -16.86 -11.49
N LYS A 341 13.43 -17.43 -12.69
CA LYS A 341 13.32 -18.88 -12.86
C LYS A 341 14.57 -19.61 -12.34
N MET A 342 15.75 -19.00 -12.48
CA MET A 342 17.00 -19.55 -11.95
C MET A 342 17.03 -19.50 -10.42
N ILE A 343 16.82 -18.33 -9.82
CA ILE A 343 16.91 -18.15 -8.35
C ILE A 343 15.84 -18.93 -7.59
N THR A 344 14.69 -19.24 -8.23
CA THR A 344 13.59 -20.02 -7.62
C THR A 344 13.62 -21.51 -7.95
N ASN A 345 14.66 -21.99 -8.64
CA ASN A 345 14.75 -23.35 -9.16
C ASN A 345 13.48 -23.77 -9.94
N ASN A 346 13.15 -23.02 -10.99
CA ASN A 346 11.94 -23.19 -11.80
C ASN A 346 10.63 -23.07 -11.00
N PHE A 347 10.57 -22.15 -10.03
CA PHE A 347 9.38 -21.91 -9.19
C PHE A 347 8.89 -23.18 -8.46
N GLN A 348 9.81 -24.07 -8.06
CA GLN A 348 9.46 -25.39 -7.52
C GLN A 348 8.81 -25.33 -6.14
N ARG A 349 9.31 -24.46 -5.25
CA ARG A 349 8.88 -24.41 -3.85
C ARG A 349 7.98 -23.21 -3.59
N VAL A 350 6.68 -23.48 -3.44
CA VAL A 350 5.68 -22.48 -3.05
C VAL A 350 5.72 -22.25 -1.54
N LEU A 351 5.85 -20.99 -1.13
CA LEU A 351 5.76 -20.53 0.25
C LEU A 351 4.32 -20.20 0.66
N GLY A 352 3.54 -19.64 -0.26
CA GLY A 352 2.15 -19.26 0.00
C GLY A 352 1.36 -19.01 -1.28
N ARG A 353 0.03 -18.99 -1.16
CA ARG A 353 -0.90 -18.60 -2.22
C ARG A 353 -1.79 -17.49 -1.70
N GLY A 354 -1.72 -16.31 -2.31
CA GLY A 354 -2.60 -15.17 -2.01
C GLY A 354 -3.54 -14.87 -3.17
N GLY A 355 -4.44 -13.89 -2.99
CA GLY A 355 -5.34 -13.40 -4.04
C GLY A 355 -4.61 -12.83 -5.26
N PHE A 356 -3.33 -12.50 -5.11
CA PHE A 356 -2.52 -11.76 -6.09
C PHE A 356 -1.46 -12.63 -6.77
N GLY A 357 -1.33 -13.90 -6.38
CA GLY A 357 -0.32 -14.79 -6.94
C GLY A 357 0.27 -15.80 -5.96
N LYS A 358 1.20 -16.58 -6.49
CA LYS A 358 1.98 -17.55 -5.72
C LYS A 358 3.29 -16.91 -5.28
N VAL A 359 3.65 -17.13 -4.03
CA VAL A 359 4.95 -16.73 -3.49
C VAL A 359 5.86 -17.95 -3.50
N TYR A 360 7.06 -17.80 -4.04
CA TYR A 360 8.04 -18.86 -4.19
C TYR A 360 9.29 -18.57 -3.37
N ASN A 361 9.95 -19.63 -2.91
CA ASN A 361 11.26 -19.53 -2.30
C ASN A 361 12.33 -19.36 -3.37
N GLY A 362 13.32 -18.48 -3.14
CA GLY A 362 14.49 -18.36 -4.00
C GLY A 362 15.78 -18.06 -3.24
N PHE A 363 16.89 -18.14 -3.95
CA PHE A 363 18.24 -17.80 -3.46
C PHE A 363 18.96 -16.94 -4.50
N LEU A 364 19.46 -15.79 -4.09
CA LEU A 364 20.30 -14.93 -4.93
C LEU A 364 21.70 -15.55 -5.09
N GLU A 365 22.50 -15.00 -6.01
CA GLU A 365 23.86 -15.48 -6.33
C GLU A 365 24.81 -15.48 -5.11
N ASP A 366 24.60 -14.56 -4.18
CA ASP A 366 25.36 -14.43 -2.93
C ASP A 366 24.88 -15.38 -1.82
N GLY A 367 23.87 -16.22 -2.10
CA GLY A 367 23.26 -17.14 -1.14
C GLY A 367 22.13 -16.51 -0.30
N THR A 368 21.81 -15.23 -0.50
CA THR A 368 20.71 -14.57 0.22
C THR A 368 19.37 -15.21 -0.14
N GLN A 369 18.65 -15.68 0.87
CA GLN A 369 17.31 -16.28 0.69
C GLN A 369 16.26 -15.19 0.48
N VAL A 370 15.38 -15.38 -0.51
CA VAL A 370 14.37 -14.39 -0.91
C VAL A 370 13.00 -15.02 -1.11
N ALA A 371 11.96 -14.20 -1.02
CA ALA A 371 10.58 -14.56 -1.38
C ALA A 371 10.18 -13.88 -2.69
N VAL A 372 9.81 -14.65 -3.70
CA VAL A 372 9.42 -14.16 -5.03
C VAL A 372 7.92 -14.28 -5.20
N LYS A 373 7.19 -13.16 -5.11
CA LYS A 373 5.74 -13.08 -5.36
C LYS A 373 5.52 -12.90 -6.86
N LEU A 374 5.08 -13.96 -7.53
CA LEU A 374 4.73 -13.92 -8.95
C LEU A 374 3.26 -13.56 -9.10
N ARG A 375 2.95 -12.56 -9.93
CA ARG A 375 1.57 -12.16 -10.25
C ARG A 375 0.78 -13.36 -10.81
N SER A 376 -0.46 -13.55 -10.38
CA SER A 376 -1.38 -14.52 -10.98
C SER A 376 -1.94 -14.01 -12.32
N ASP A 377 -2.08 -14.89 -13.31
CA ASP A 377 -2.73 -14.58 -14.59
C ASP A 377 -4.27 -14.54 -14.50
N SER A 378 -4.84 -14.90 -13.35
CA SER A 378 -6.28 -15.13 -13.17
C SER A 378 -7.12 -13.90 -12.82
N SER A 379 -6.54 -12.70 -12.65
CA SER A 379 -7.34 -11.49 -12.36
C SER A 379 -6.67 -10.18 -12.86
N ASN A 380 -7.49 -9.29 -13.45
CA ASN A 380 -7.07 -7.94 -13.89
C ASN A 380 -6.74 -7.01 -12.70
N GLN A 381 -7.30 -7.30 -11.54
CA GLN A 381 -7.07 -6.58 -10.29
C GLN A 381 -5.59 -6.71 -9.86
N GLY A 382 -4.96 -7.87 -10.10
CA GLY A 382 -3.58 -8.14 -9.71
C GLY A 382 -2.51 -7.29 -10.40
N VAL A 383 -2.77 -6.66 -11.56
CA VAL A 383 -1.79 -5.74 -12.20
C VAL A 383 -1.77 -4.39 -11.50
N LYS A 384 -2.95 -3.82 -11.18
CA LYS A 384 -3.05 -2.51 -10.50
C LYS A 384 -2.42 -2.58 -9.12
N GLU A 385 -2.74 -3.62 -8.36
CA GLU A 385 -2.21 -3.83 -7.01
C GLU A 385 -0.70 -4.11 -7.01
N PHE A 386 -0.21 -4.87 -8.00
CA PHE A 386 1.22 -5.10 -8.16
C PHE A 386 1.99 -3.80 -8.42
N LEU A 387 1.49 -2.95 -9.32
CA LEU A 387 2.12 -1.66 -9.61
C LEU A 387 2.05 -0.73 -8.40
N ALA A 388 0.93 -0.71 -7.67
CA ALA A 388 0.79 0.06 -6.44
C ALA A 388 1.80 -0.41 -5.37
N GLU A 389 1.89 -1.73 -5.15
CA GLU A 389 2.83 -2.33 -4.19
C GLU A 389 4.29 -1.99 -4.56
N ALA A 390 4.68 -2.14 -5.82
CA ALA A 390 6.01 -1.76 -6.30
C ALA A 390 6.33 -0.27 -6.10
N GLN A 391 5.38 0.62 -6.42
CA GLN A 391 5.55 2.07 -6.25
C GLN A 391 5.63 2.49 -4.78
N ILE A 392 4.90 1.83 -3.90
CA ILE A 392 4.89 2.12 -2.47
C ILE A 392 6.19 1.64 -1.83
N LEU A 393 6.54 0.37 -2.05
CA LEU A 393 7.69 -0.27 -1.41
C LEU A 393 9.04 0.31 -1.81
N THR A 394 9.16 0.90 -3.00
CA THR A 394 10.36 1.63 -3.42
C THR A 394 10.58 2.93 -2.63
N ARG A 395 9.56 3.42 -1.91
CA ARG A 395 9.56 4.72 -1.24
C ARG A 395 9.50 4.63 0.29
N ILE A 396 9.19 3.45 0.84
CA ILE A 396 9.01 3.25 2.27
C ILE A 396 10.03 2.24 2.80
N HIS A 397 10.68 2.59 3.91
CA HIS A 397 11.69 1.75 4.55
C HIS A 397 11.52 1.87 6.06
N HIS A 398 11.22 0.75 6.72
CA HIS A 398 11.07 0.71 8.17
C HIS A 398 11.30 -0.72 8.68
N LYS A 399 11.92 -0.86 9.85
CA LYS A 399 12.28 -2.17 10.44
C LYS A 399 11.10 -3.14 10.60
N ASN A 400 9.87 -2.62 10.75
CA ASN A 400 8.65 -3.40 10.90
C ASN A 400 7.79 -3.47 9.64
N LEU A 401 8.35 -3.18 8.47
CA LEU A 401 7.74 -3.41 7.17
C LEU A 401 8.64 -4.35 6.37
N VAL A 402 8.03 -5.22 5.56
CA VAL A 402 8.80 -6.13 4.70
C VAL A 402 9.49 -5.33 3.60
N SER A 403 10.80 -5.54 3.48
CA SER A 403 11.66 -4.82 2.53
C SER A 403 11.60 -5.46 1.15
N ILE A 404 11.48 -4.62 0.12
CA ILE A 404 11.64 -5.04 -1.28
C ILE A 404 13.13 -5.08 -1.65
N ILE A 405 13.55 -6.18 -2.28
CA ILE A 405 14.91 -6.33 -2.80
C ILE A 405 14.95 -5.93 -4.28
N GLY A 406 13.88 -6.25 -5.02
CA GLY A 406 13.78 -5.88 -6.41
C GLY A 406 12.48 -6.31 -7.06
N TYR A 407 12.39 -6.11 -8.36
CA TYR A 407 11.19 -6.38 -9.14
C TYR A 407 11.52 -6.94 -10.52
N CYS A 408 10.55 -7.61 -11.12
CA CYS A 408 10.59 -8.08 -12.49
C CYS A 408 9.38 -7.53 -13.24
N LYS A 409 9.66 -6.93 -14.40
CA LYS A 409 8.68 -6.56 -15.41
C LYS A 409 9.28 -6.94 -16.76
N ASP A 410 8.99 -8.16 -17.19
CA ASP A 410 9.54 -8.81 -18.38
C ASP A 410 8.39 -9.39 -19.21
N GLY A 411 7.92 -8.62 -20.20
CA GLY A 411 6.69 -8.92 -20.94
C GLY A 411 5.46 -8.96 -20.02
N GLU A 412 4.75 -10.09 -20.03
CA GLU A 412 3.56 -10.34 -19.18
C GLU A 412 3.93 -10.82 -17.77
N TYR A 413 5.19 -11.19 -17.55
CA TYR A 413 5.68 -11.69 -16.26
C TYR A 413 6.02 -10.53 -15.34
N MET A 414 5.30 -10.47 -14.22
CA MET A 414 5.49 -9.49 -13.16
C MET A 414 5.76 -10.22 -11.85
N ALA A 415 6.85 -9.86 -11.17
CA ALA A 415 7.18 -10.41 -9.87
C ALA A 415 7.83 -9.38 -8.94
N LEU A 416 7.58 -9.50 -7.63
CA LEU A 416 8.25 -8.74 -6.59
C LEU A 416 9.13 -9.69 -5.78
N VAL A 417 10.35 -9.24 -5.50
CA VAL A 417 11.35 -10.00 -4.75
C VAL A 417 11.51 -9.32 -3.39
N TYR A 418 11.23 -10.06 -2.33
CA TYR A 418 11.23 -9.60 -0.95
C TYR A 418 12.31 -10.32 -0.14
N GLU A 419 12.67 -9.72 0.99
CA GLU A 419 13.35 -10.46 2.06
C GLU A 419 12.52 -11.70 2.48
N TYR A 420 13.22 -12.80 2.76
CA TYR A 420 12.56 -14.04 3.19
C TYR A 420 12.26 -14.02 4.70
N MET A 421 10.99 -14.18 5.04
CA MET A 421 10.50 -14.24 6.42
C MET A 421 10.40 -15.71 6.87
N SER A 422 11.36 -16.16 7.67
CA SER A 422 11.58 -17.60 7.92
C SER A 422 10.51 -18.29 8.75
N GLU A 423 9.89 -17.55 9.68
CA GLU A 423 8.86 -18.08 10.59
C GLU A 423 7.45 -17.96 10.01
N GLY A 424 7.29 -17.47 8.78
CA GLY A 424 6.00 -17.43 8.08
C GLY A 424 5.05 -16.36 8.60
N THR A 425 3.75 -16.61 8.49
CA THR A 425 2.69 -15.65 8.87
C THR A 425 2.35 -15.74 10.35
N LEU A 426 1.96 -14.62 10.97
CA LEU A 426 1.46 -14.61 12.36
C LEU A 426 0.26 -15.54 12.54
N GLN A 427 -0.62 -15.62 11.53
CA GLN A 427 -1.77 -16.52 11.54
C GLN A 427 -1.39 -17.99 11.74
N GLU A 428 -0.27 -18.47 11.17
CA GLU A 428 0.19 -19.86 11.36
C GLU A 428 0.56 -20.15 12.81
N HIS A 429 1.13 -19.16 13.51
CA HIS A 429 1.47 -19.26 14.94
C HIS A 429 0.23 -19.17 15.83
N ILE A 430 -0.74 -18.31 15.50
CA ILE A 430 -2.02 -18.21 16.21
C ILE A 430 -2.85 -19.50 16.01
N ALA A 431 -2.92 -20.03 14.79
CA ALA A 431 -3.67 -21.27 14.50
C ALA A 431 -3.02 -22.52 15.11
N GLY A 432 -1.74 -22.45 15.51
CA GLY A 432 -0.98 -23.61 15.99
C GLY A 432 -0.54 -24.58 14.88
N ASN A 433 -0.56 -24.11 13.62
CA ASN A 433 -0.19 -24.88 12.43
C ASN A 433 1.23 -24.59 11.94
N GLY A 434 2.00 -23.76 12.66
CA GLY A 434 3.37 -23.40 12.29
C GLY A 434 4.32 -24.60 12.20
N ARG A 435 5.33 -24.48 11.33
CA ARG A 435 6.32 -25.53 11.03
C ARG A 435 7.00 -26.13 12.27
N ASN A 436 7.19 -25.31 13.31
CA ASN A 436 7.86 -25.70 14.56
C ASN A 436 6.89 -26.09 15.70
N ARG A 437 5.57 -26.00 15.51
CA ARG A 437 4.52 -26.20 16.56
C ARG A 437 4.79 -25.47 17.89
N ARG A 438 5.60 -24.40 17.87
CA ARG A 438 5.88 -23.57 19.05
C ARG A 438 4.76 -22.56 19.18
N TYR A 439 4.11 -22.55 20.34
CA TYR A 439 3.12 -21.53 20.68
C TYR A 439 3.84 -20.28 21.16
N LEU A 440 3.33 -19.11 20.75
CA LEU A 440 3.86 -17.83 21.20
C LEU A 440 3.45 -17.58 22.65
N THR A 441 4.44 -17.24 23.50
CA THR A 441 4.20 -16.77 24.87
C THR A 441 3.52 -15.41 24.84
N TRP A 442 2.92 -15.00 25.96
CA TRP A 442 2.27 -13.69 26.03
C TRP A 442 3.23 -12.53 25.76
N LYS A 443 4.44 -12.57 26.32
CA LYS A 443 5.52 -11.61 26.03
C LYS A 443 5.84 -11.52 24.53
N GLN A 444 5.93 -12.66 23.84
CA GLN A 444 6.18 -12.68 22.39
C GLN A 444 5.01 -12.07 21.60
N ARG A 445 3.77 -12.38 21.99
CA ARG A 445 2.56 -11.80 21.37
C ARG A 445 2.49 -10.28 21.55
N LEU A 446 2.80 -9.77 22.74
CA LEU A 446 2.87 -8.33 23.00
C LEU A 446 3.97 -7.66 22.16
N ARG A 447 5.14 -8.27 22.05
CA ARG A 447 6.23 -7.74 21.22
C ARG A 447 5.84 -7.69 19.75
N ILE A 448 5.25 -8.75 19.21
CA ILE A 448 4.73 -8.80 17.84
C ILE A 448 3.66 -7.75 17.60
N ALA A 449 2.73 -7.56 18.56
CA ALA A 449 1.70 -6.53 18.49
C ALA A 449 2.33 -5.12 18.45
N LEU A 450 3.29 -4.86 19.33
CA LEU A 450 3.98 -3.57 19.40
C LEU A 450 4.76 -3.27 18.12
N GLU A 451 5.52 -4.23 17.61
CA GLU A 451 6.29 -4.12 16.37
C GLU A 451 5.37 -3.88 15.16
N SER A 452 4.26 -4.60 15.09
CA SER A 452 3.24 -4.37 14.05
C SER A 452 2.60 -2.98 14.19
N ALA A 453 2.29 -2.54 15.41
CA ALA A 453 1.74 -1.21 15.66
C ALA A 453 2.71 -0.09 15.26
N GLN A 454 4.01 -0.26 15.52
CA GLN A 454 5.07 0.66 15.10
C GLN A 454 5.15 0.75 13.56
N GLY A 455 5.00 -0.37 12.87
CA GLY A 455 4.90 -0.40 11.40
C GLY A 455 3.74 0.46 10.88
N LEU A 456 2.53 0.30 11.43
CA LEU A 456 1.36 1.10 11.04
C LEU A 456 1.47 2.57 11.45
N GLU A 457 2.04 2.86 12.62
CA GLU A 457 2.31 4.24 13.04
C GLU A 457 3.21 4.95 12.03
N TYR A 458 4.27 4.28 11.57
CA TYR A 458 5.14 4.81 10.52
C TYR A 458 4.35 5.08 9.22
N LEU A 459 3.45 4.18 8.79
CA LEU A 459 2.62 4.43 7.60
C LEU A 459 1.70 5.65 7.75
N HIS A 460 1.10 5.82 8.93
CA HIS A 460 0.12 6.88 9.18
C HIS A 460 0.74 8.25 9.44
N LYS A 461 1.93 8.29 10.07
CA LYS A 461 2.56 9.53 10.57
C LYS A 461 3.95 9.77 10.00
N GLY A 462 4.71 8.70 9.75
CA GLY A 462 6.07 8.77 9.19
C GLY A 462 6.09 8.98 7.68
N CYS A 463 5.07 8.52 6.95
CA CYS A 463 4.92 8.77 5.52
C CYS A 463 4.20 10.11 5.23
N ASN A 464 4.67 10.83 4.21
CA ASN A 464 4.03 12.04 3.72
C ASN A 464 3.85 11.98 2.19
N PRO A 465 2.62 11.93 1.65
CA PRO A 465 1.34 11.86 2.38
C PRO A 465 1.18 10.57 3.22
N PRO A 466 0.33 10.57 4.27
CA PRO A 466 -0.02 9.36 5.03
C PRO A 466 -0.47 8.21 4.13
N LEU A 467 -0.04 6.99 4.47
CA LEU A 467 -0.39 5.77 3.77
C LEU A 467 -1.37 4.94 4.62
N ILE A 468 -2.49 4.53 4.03
CA ILE A 468 -3.45 3.61 4.66
C ILE A 468 -3.26 2.23 4.01
N HIS A 469 -3.07 1.19 4.82
CA HIS A 469 -2.78 -0.17 4.36
C HIS A 469 -4.02 -0.88 3.79
N ARG A 470 -5.19 -0.74 4.44
CA ARG A 470 -6.50 -1.28 4.03
C ARG A 470 -6.67 -2.81 4.04
N ASP A 471 -5.65 -3.57 4.43
CA ASP A 471 -5.70 -5.03 4.54
C ASP A 471 -4.81 -5.55 5.68
N VAL A 472 -4.89 -4.88 6.83
CA VAL A 472 -4.20 -5.32 8.05
C VAL A 472 -4.90 -6.57 8.59
N LYS A 473 -4.17 -7.67 8.69
CA LYS A 473 -4.65 -8.97 9.20
C LYS A 473 -3.46 -9.85 9.60
N ALA A 474 -3.70 -10.90 10.38
CA ALA A 474 -2.66 -11.80 10.86
C ALA A 474 -1.90 -12.55 9.73
N THR A 475 -2.50 -12.73 8.55
CA THR A 475 -1.77 -13.34 7.40
C THR A 475 -0.80 -12.38 6.72
N ASN A 476 -0.97 -11.06 6.92
CA ASN A 476 -0.13 -10.01 6.34
C ASN A 476 0.92 -9.49 7.32
N ILE A 477 1.03 -10.10 8.50
CA ILE A 477 2.11 -9.86 9.47
C ILE A 477 3.02 -11.08 9.42
N LEU A 478 4.26 -10.88 8.98
CA LEU A 478 5.25 -11.93 8.80
C LEU A 478 6.30 -11.87 9.92
N LEU A 479 6.85 -13.02 10.27
CA LEU A 479 7.84 -13.18 11.33
C LEU A 479 9.18 -13.68 10.78
N ASP A 480 10.27 -13.08 11.26
CA ASP A 480 11.63 -13.50 10.92
C ASP A 480 12.17 -14.55 11.92
N THR A 481 13.43 -14.95 11.76
CA THR A 481 14.09 -15.95 12.63
C THR A 481 14.10 -15.58 14.12
N LYS A 482 14.00 -14.29 14.45
CA LYS A 482 13.99 -13.75 15.81
C LYS A 482 12.57 -13.52 16.33
N LEU A 483 11.55 -13.90 15.56
CA LEU A 483 10.14 -13.58 15.78
C LEU A 483 9.86 -12.07 15.78
N GLU A 484 10.66 -11.29 15.04
CA GLU A 484 10.40 -9.87 14.82
C GLU A 484 9.33 -9.70 13.74
N ALA A 485 8.34 -8.85 14.02
CA ALA A 485 7.17 -8.68 13.17
C ALA A 485 7.39 -7.61 12.09
N LYS A 486 7.01 -7.96 10.86
CA LYS A 486 7.00 -7.07 9.70
C LYS A 486 5.68 -7.14 8.94
N ILE A 487 5.11 -5.99 8.63
CA ILE A 487 3.89 -5.88 7.83
C ILE A 487 4.22 -6.07 6.35
N ALA A 488 3.40 -6.87 5.66
CA ALA A 488 3.52 -7.24 4.26
C ALA A 488 2.23 -6.95 3.49
N ASP A 489 2.31 -7.10 2.16
CA ASP A 489 1.18 -7.02 1.21
C ASP A 489 0.55 -5.63 1.07
N PHE A 490 1.28 -4.72 0.42
CA PHE A 490 0.85 -3.34 0.21
C PHE A 490 -0.02 -3.15 -1.03
N GLY A 491 -0.47 -4.23 -1.68
CA GLY A 491 -1.22 -4.17 -2.94
C GLY A 491 -2.51 -3.34 -2.88
N LEU A 492 -3.15 -3.27 -1.71
CA LEU A 492 -4.37 -2.49 -1.48
C LEU A 492 -4.13 -1.10 -0.88
N SER A 493 -2.88 -0.79 -0.53
CA SER A 493 -2.49 0.45 0.15
C SER A 493 -2.73 1.68 -0.71
N LYS A 494 -3.04 2.81 -0.06
CA LYS A 494 -3.34 4.06 -0.77
C LYS A 494 -2.87 5.28 0.01
N THR A 495 -2.32 6.26 -0.70
CA THR A 495 -1.87 7.56 -0.16
C THR A 495 -3.01 8.56 -0.08
N PHE A 496 -3.05 9.39 0.95
CA PHE A 496 -4.10 10.40 1.15
C PHE A 496 -3.50 11.77 1.45
N ASN A 497 -3.83 12.78 0.63
CA ASN A 497 -3.38 14.16 0.85
C ASN A 497 -4.18 14.80 1.99
N ARG A 498 -3.48 15.34 3.00
CA ARG A 498 -4.10 16.04 4.13
C ARG A 498 -4.78 17.36 3.73
N ASP A 499 -4.37 17.94 2.60
CA ASP A 499 -4.80 19.29 2.18
C ASP A 499 -6.13 19.32 1.42
N ASN A 500 -6.71 18.14 1.12
CA ASN A 500 -8.09 18.04 0.62
C ASN A 500 -8.96 17.45 1.74
N GLU A 501 -9.60 18.31 2.52
CA GLU A 501 -10.75 17.95 3.37
C GLU A 501 -11.96 17.45 2.55
N ALA A 502 -11.83 17.37 1.23
CA ALA A 502 -12.77 16.68 0.34
C ALA A 502 -12.50 15.16 0.32
N HIS A 503 -13.13 14.46 1.26
CA HIS A 503 -13.52 13.05 1.22
C HIS A 503 -13.26 12.32 -0.11
N ILE A 504 -12.19 11.51 -0.16
CA ILE A 504 -11.92 10.63 -1.31
C ILE A 504 -12.74 9.34 -1.12
N SER A 505 -14.01 9.36 -1.52
CA SER A 505 -14.79 8.14 -1.70
C SER A 505 -14.06 7.20 -2.65
N THR A 506 -13.76 5.98 -2.19
CA THR A 506 -13.26 4.94 -3.08
C THR A 506 -14.47 4.30 -3.76
N ASN A 507 -14.44 4.15 -5.11
CA ASN A 507 -15.53 3.46 -5.83
C ASN A 507 -15.63 1.96 -5.51
N THR A 508 -14.76 1.42 -4.65
CA THR A 508 -14.66 0.00 -4.35
C THR A 508 -14.24 -0.23 -2.90
N LEU A 509 -15.07 -1.01 -2.19
CA LEU A 509 -14.74 -1.57 -0.88
C LEU A 509 -13.75 -2.72 -1.11
N VAL A 510 -12.57 -2.64 -0.52
CA VAL A 510 -11.55 -3.69 -0.54
C VAL A 510 -11.10 -3.99 0.88
N GLY A 511 -10.63 -5.21 1.11
CA GLY A 511 -10.21 -5.69 2.42
C GLY A 511 -10.76 -7.08 2.71
N THR A 512 -10.29 -7.68 3.81
CA THR A 512 -10.65 -9.05 4.17
C THR A 512 -11.85 -9.09 5.12
N PRO A 513 -12.91 -9.87 4.82
CA PRO A 513 -14.05 -10.04 5.72
C PRO A 513 -13.61 -10.40 7.15
N GLY A 514 -14.20 -9.74 8.14
CA GLY A 514 -13.82 -9.87 9.56
C GLY A 514 -12.86 -8.79 10.06
N TYR A 515 -12.08 -8.17 9.16
CA TYR A 515 -11.16 -7.07 9.48
C TYR A 515 -11.65 -5.72 8.96
N VAL A 516 -12.59 -5.71 8.01
CA VAL A 516 -13.11 -4.48 7.41
C VAL A 516 -13.82 -3.61 8.46
N ASP A 517 -13.41 -2.35 8.50
CA ASP A 517 -14.02 -1.29 9.30
C ASP A 517 -15.49 -1.05 8.89
N PRO A 518 -16.46 -1.11 9.81
CA PRO A 518 -17.87 -0.91 9.51
C PRO A 518 -18.19 0.50 9.00
N GLU A 519 -17.47 1.52 9.47
CA GLU A 519 -17.63 2.89 8.98
C GLU A 519 -17.08 3.04 7.56
N TYR A 520 -15.95 2.39 7.26
CA TYR A 520 -15.44 2.30 5.89
C TYR A 520 -16.43 1.55 4.99
N GLN A 521 -17.00 0.44 5.46
CA GLN A 521 -18.00 -0.31 4.72
C GLN A 521 -19.26 0.53 4.43
N ALA A 522 -19.68 1.39 5.37
CA ALA A 522 -20.85 2.24 5.21
C ALA A 522 -20.58 3.47 4.32
N THR A 523 -19.42 4.09 4.46
CA THR A 523 -19.09 5.37 3.81
C THR A 523 -18.31 5.21 2.50
N MET A 524 -17.74 4.03 2.25
CA MET A 524 -16.78 3.76 1.17
C MET A 524 -15.52 4.64 1.23
N GLN A 525 -15.21 5.21 2.40
CA GLN A 525 -14.06 6.07 2.66
C GLN A 525 -13.13 5.46 3.71
N PRO A 526 -11.97 4.90 3.32
CA PRO A 526 -11.02 4.39 4.28
C PRO A 526 -10.23 5.55 4.89
N THR A 527 -9.99 5.47 6.20
CA THR A 527 -9.16 6.43 6.94
C THR A 527 -8.04 5.70 7.68
N THR A 528 -7.09 6.43 8.27
CA THR A 528 -6.09 5.80 9.16
C THR A 528 -6.76 5.04 10.31
N LYS A 529 -7.97 5.46 10.73
CA LYS A 529 -8.79 4.75 11.72
C LYS A 529 -9.38 3.43 11.22
N SER A 530 -9.42 3.19 9.91
CA SER A 530 -9.81 1.90 9.34
C SER A 530 -8.72 0.84 9.53
N ASP A 531 -7.45 1.24 9.43
CA ASP A 531 -6.31 0.37 9.80
C ASP A 531 -6.28 0.12 11.32
N VAL A 532 -6.59 1.12 12.14
CA VAL A 532 -6.71 0.95 13.61
C VAL A 532 -7.76 -0.10 13.96
N TYR A 533 -8.93 -0.07 13.30
CA TYR A 533 -9.96 -1.09 13.50
C TYR A 533 -9.45 -2.48 13.15
N SER A 534 -8.83 -2.62 11.98
CA SER A 534 -8.28 -3.88 11.48
C SER A 534 -7.18 -4.43 12.42
N PHE A 535 -6.31 -3.55 12.93
CA PHE A 535 -5.29 -3.89 13.93
C PHE A 535 -5.91 -4.32 15.27
N GLY A 536 -7.00 -3.68 15.70
CA GLY A 536 -7.75 -4.10 16.89
C GLY A 536 -8.26 -5.54 16.78
N VAL A 537 -8.70 -5.96 15.59
CA VAL A 537 -9.06 -7.37 15.33
C VAL A 537 -7.85 -8.28 15.48
N VAL A 538 -6.69 -7.93 14.90
CA VAL A 538 -5.44 -8.71 15.07
C VAL A 538 -5.05 -8.84 16.55
N LEU A 539 -5.22 -7.78 17.34
CA LEU A 539 -4.93 -7.83 18.77
C LEU A 539 -5.86 -8.81 19.52
N LEU A 540 -7.15 -8.89 19.13
CA LEU A 540 -8.05 -9.91 19.65
C LEU A 540 -7.64 -11.33 19.21
N GLU A 541 -7.16 -11.53 17.99
CA GLU A 541 -6.64 -12.83 17.55
C GLU A 541 -5.42 -13.26 18.38
N LEU A 542 -4.52 -12.33 18.68
CA LEU A 542 -3.37 -12.55 19.56
C LEU A 542 -3.79 -12.91 20.99
N ILE A 543 -4.81 -12.25 21.56
CA ILE A 543 -5.28 -12.53 22.92
C ILE A 543 -6.00 -13.88 22.99
N THR A 544 -6.88 -14.16 22.03
CA THR A 544 -7.81 -15.29 22.11
C THR A 544 -7.28 -16.56 21.46
N GLY A 545 -6.31 -16.44 20.55
CA GLY A 545 -5.87 -17.57 19.74
C GLY A 545 -6.88 -17.99 18.66
N ARG A 546 -7.93 -17.21 18.42
CA ARG A 546 -9.04 -17.51 17.52
C ARG A 546 -8.96 -16.67 16.24
N GLN A 547 -9.67 -17.10 15.21
CA GLN A 547 -9.80 -16.35 13.96
C GLN A 547 -10.77 -15.18 14.11
N ALA A 548 -10.61 -14.14 13.28
CA ALA A 548 -11.48 -12.97 13.25
C ALA A 548 -12.99 -13.28 13.11
N ILE A 549 -13.34 -14.37 12.40
CA ILE A 549 -14.71 -14.89 12.28
C ILE A 549 -14.74 -16.31 12.85
N LEU A 550 -15.50 -16.52 13.92
CA LEU A 550 -15.71 -17.83 14.52
C LEU A 550 -16.83 -18.57 13.78
N SER A 551 -16.61 -19.85 13.50
CA SER A 551 -17.55 -20.72 12.79
C SER A 551 -18.14 -21.76 13.76
N ASP A 552 -18.97 -21.38 14.74
CA ASP A 552 -19.86 -22.34 15.45
C ASP A 552 -20.86 -21.67 16.42
N PRO A 553 -22.19 -21.95 16.38
CA PRO A 553 -22.97 -22.55 15.28
C PRO A 553 -23.35 -21.55 14.18
N GLU A 554 -23.23 -20.24 14.45
CA GLU A 554 -23.44 -19.14 13.49
C GLU A 554 -22.16 -18.28 13.38
N PRO A 555 -21.82 -17.74 12.20
CA PRO A 555 -20.66 -16.88 12.01
C PRO A 555 -20.70 -15.68 12.97
N THR A 556 -19.81 -15.69 13.97
CA THR A 556 -19.77 -14.64 14.99
C THR A 556 -18.43 -13.91 14.90
N SER A 557 -18.46 -12.58 14.88
CA SER A 557 -17.24 -11.77 14.96
C SER A 557 -16.52 -12.00 16.28
N ILE A 558 -15.20 -12.11 16.24
CA ILE A 558 -14.34 -12.16 17.42
C ILE A 558 -14.62 -11.01 18.39
N ILE A 559 -14.96 -9.82 17.87
CA ILE A 559 -15.28 -8.64 18.68
C ILE A 559 -16.53 -8.90 19.53
N HIS A 560 -17.59 -9.44 18.92
CA HIS A 560 -18.82 -9.74 19.63
C HIS A 560 -18.62 -10.85 20.66
N TRP A 561 -17.88 -11.90 20.28
CA TRP A 561 -17.55 -13.01 21.17
C TRP A 561 -16.78 -12.55 22.42
N VAL A 562 -15.76 -11.70 22.24
CA VAL A 562 -14.98 -11.13 23.35
C VAL A 562 -15.85 -10.24 24.23
N ARG A 563 -16.64 -9.32 23.66
CA ARG A 563 -17.53 -8.44 24.44
C ARG A 563 -18.51 -9.23 25.31
N GLN A 564 -19.12 -10.28 24.76
CA GLN A 564 -20.06 -11.12 25.49
C GLN A 564 -19.41 -11.86 26.67
N ARG A 565 -18.15 -12.29 26.51
CA ARG A 565 -17.40 -12.99 27.56
C ARG A 565 -16.91 -12.04 28.65
N LEU A 566 -16.37 -10.89 28.26
CA LEU A 566 -15.93 -9.87 29.23
C LEU A 566 -17.08 -9.28 30.04
N ALA A 567 -18.29 -9.22 29.47
CA ALA A 567 -19.49 -8.83 30.23
C ALA A 567 -19.80 -9.73 31.44
N ARG A 568 -19.21 -10.94 31.49
CA ARG A 568 -19.31 -11.86 32.64
C ARG A 568 -18.26 -11.60 33.72
N GLY A 569 -17.34 -10.66 33.49
CA GLY A 569 -16.33 -10.22 34.46
C GLY A 569 -15.09 -11.12 34.57
N ASN A 570 -14.91 -12.12 33.69
CA ASN A 570 -13.71 -12.96 33.70
C ASN A 570 -12.96 -12.88 32.36
N ILE A 571 -11.72 -12.38 32.40
CA ILE A 571 -10.83 -12.30 31.22
C ILE A 571 -10.24 -13.66 30.85
N GLU A 572 -10.09 -14.59 31.79
CA GLU A 572 -9.53 -15.92 31.53
C GLU A 572 -10.39 -16.73 30.55
N ASP A 573 -11.70 -16.46 30.51
CA ASP A 573 -12.66 -17.01 29.55
C ASP A 573 -12.36 -16.61 28.09
N VAL A 574 -11.55 -15.58 27.89
CA VAL A 574 -11.20 -15.00 26.59
C VAL A 574 -9.79 -15.41 26.16
N VAL A 575 -8.86 -15.58 27.11
CA VAL A 575 -7.45 -15.83 26.81
C VAL A 575 -7.23 -17.18 26.14
N ASP A 576 -6.29 -17.21 25.20
CA ASP A 576 -5.84 -18.45 24.58
C ASP A 576 -5.26 -19.42 25.62
N VAL A 577 -5.94 -20.56 25.80
CA VAL A 577 -5.53 -21.64 26.71
C VAL A 577 -4.10 -22.12 26.47
N ARG A 578 -3.56 -21.93 25.27
CA ARG A 578 -2.18 -22.32 24.92
C ARG A 578 -1.12 -21.39 25.53
N MET A 579 -1.51 -20.25 26.10
CA MET A 579 -0.61 -19.41 26.90
C MET A 579 -0.32 -20.02 28.29
N ARG A 580 -1.04 -21.08 28.70
CA ARG A 580 -0.79 -21.87 29.93
C ARG A 580 -0.74 -21.05 31.24
N GLY A 581 -1.45 -19.93 31.30
CA GLY A 581 -1.46 -19.05 32.49
C GLY A 581 -0.17 -18.23 32.69
N ASP A 582 0.76 -18.25 31.72
CA ASP A 582 2.01 -17.51 31.79
C ASP A 582 1.85 -16.09 31.23
N TYR A 583 1.06 -15.26 31.94
CA TYR A 583 0.78 -13.88 31.61
C TYR A 583 0.34 -13.07 32.83
N ASP A 584 0.60 -11.76 32.83
CA ASP A 584 -0.05 -10.84 33.77
C ASP A 584 -1.50 -10.57 33.35
N ILE A 585 -2.45 -10.78 34.27
CA ILE A 585 -3.88 -10.60 34.00
C ILE A 585 -4.24 -9.14 33.69
N ASN A 586 -3.58 -8.17 34.32
CA ASN A 586 -3.81 -6.75 34.07
C ASN A 586 -3.26 -6.36 32.69
N GLY A 587 -2.11 -6.91 32.30
CA GLY A 587 -1.54 -6.75 30.96
C GLY A 587 -2.46 -7.28 29.87
N VAL A 588 -3.05 -8.47 30.07
CA VAL A 588 -4.03 -9.04 29.12
C VAL A 588 -5.32 -8.21 29.09
N TRP A 589 -5.82 -7.78 30.25
CA TRP A 589 -7.01 -6.93 30.35
C TRP A 589 -6.81 -5.62 29.59
N LYS A 590 -5.69 -4.93 29.82
CA LYS A 590 -5.34 -3.69 29.15
C LYS A 590 -5.21 -3.89 27.64
N ALA A 591 -4.57 -4.97 27.19
CA ALA A 591 -4.50 -5.31 25.77
C ALA A 591 -5.90 -5.53 25.15
N ALA A 592 -6.82 -6.18 25.88
CA ALA A 592 -8.20 -6.37 25.44
C ALA A 592 -8.97 -5.03 25.35
N GLU A 593 -8.77 -4.12 26.31
CA GLU A 593 -9.34 -2.78 26.26
C GLU A 593 -8.85 -1.97 25.06
N ILE A 594 -7.53 -2.00 24.78
CA ILE A 594 -6.95 -1.36 23.59
C ILE A 594 -7.61 -1.92 22.33
N ALA A 595 -7.77 -3.24 22.23
CA ALA A 595 -8.37 -3.90 21.09
C ALA A 595 -9.84 -3.52 20.89
N LEU A 596 -10.62 -3.48 21.98
CA LEU A 596 -12.03 -3.12 21.96
C LEU A 596 -12.26 -1.63 21.65
N LYS A 597 -11.41 -0.74 22.18
CA LYS A 597 -11.42 0.69 21.85
C LYS A 597 -11.03 0.93 20.39
N SER A 598 -10.08 0.16 19.88
CA SER A 598 -9.67 0.18 18.46
C SER A 598 -10.80 -0.29 17.53
N THR A 599 -11.68 -1.19 18.00
CA THR A 599 -12.81 -1.74 17.23
C THR A 599 -14.15 -1.05 17.52
N MET A 600 -14.14 0.22 17.98
CA MET A 600 -15.36 1.02 18.11
C MET A 600 -16.02 1.25 16.76
N GLN A 601 -17.35 1.28 16.73
CA GLN A 601 -18.13 1.53 15.50
C GLN A 601 -17.79 2.90 14.91
N VAL A 602 -17.73 3.94 15.76
CA VAL A 602 -17.40 5.31 15.36
C VAL A 602 -15.88 5.53 15.35
N SER A 603 -15.33 5.91 14.20
CA SER A 603 -13.90 6.10 13.94
C SER A 603 -13.25 7.18 14.81
N ALA A 604 -14.00 8.24 15.17
CA ALA A 604 -13.54 9.32 16.04
C ALA A 604 -13.20 8.83 17.47
N GLN A 605 -13.87 7.77 17.95
CA GLN A 605 -13.66 7.21 19.30
C GLN A 605 -12.47 6.24 19.37
N ARG A 606 -11.97 5.79 18.22
CA ARG A 606 -10.81 4.90 18.15
C ARG A 606 -9.53 5.68 18.49
N PRO A 607 -8.53 5.06 19.14
CA PRO A 607 -7.21 5.67 19.32
C PRO A 607 -6.51 5.92 17.98
N THR A 608 -5.43 6.69 17.98
CA THR A 608 -4.46 6.69 16.88
C THR A 608 -3.47 5.53 17.04
N MET A 609 -2.76 5.15 15.97
CA MET A 609 -1.70 4.13 16.12
C MET A 609 -0.58 4.58 17.07
N THR A 610 -0.34 5.88 17.23
CA THR A 610 0.59 6.43 18.23
C THR A 610 0.13 6.11 19.65
N ASP A 611 -1.15 6.32 19.95
CA ASP A 611 -1.72 5.97 21.26
C ASP A 611 -1.70 4.46 21.52
N VAL A 612 -1.94 3.66 20.47
CA VAL A 612 -1.87 2.20 20.53
C VAL A 612 -0.44 1.72 20.83
N VAL A 613 0.57 2.28 20.16
CA VAL A 613 1.98 1.97 20.41
C VAL A 613 2.35 2.27 21.86
N GLY A 614 1.99 3.46 22.36
CA GLY A 614 2.26 3.84 23.76
C GLY A 614 1.64 2.88 24.76
N GLN A 615 0.36 2.56 24.60
CA GLN A 615 -0.35 1.64 25.52
C GLN A 615 0.17 0.19 25.45
N LEU A 616 0.54 -0.30 24.26
CA LEU A 616 1.13 -1.64 24.10
C LEU A 616 2.55 -1.70 24.71
N GLN A 617 3.32 -0.61 24.62
CA GLN A 617 4.63 -0.53 25.24
C GLN A 617 4.52 -0.60 26.76
N GLU A 618 3.53 0.05 27.36
CA GLU A 618 3.22 -0.09 28.79
C GLU A 618 2.82 -1.54 29.15
N CYS A 619 2.01 -2.22 28.32
CA CYS A 619 1.66 -3.63 28.54
C CYS A 619 2.91 -4.53 28.54
N LEU A 620 3.84 -4.28 27.62
CA LEU A 620 5.08 -5.05 27.52
C LEU A 620 5.98 -4.81 28.74
N GLN A 621 6.10 -3.58 29.21
CA GLN A 621 6.87 -3.24 30.41
C GLN A 621 6.34 -3.94 31.67
N LEU A 622 5.02 -4.04 31.82
CA LEU A 622 4.39 -4.78 32.93
C LEU A 622 4.78 -6.27 32.90
N GLU A 623 4.74 -6.90 31.72
CA GLU A 623 5.11 -8.30 31.54
C GLU A 623 6.62 -8.54 31.71
N GLU A 624 7.46 -7.58 31.32
CA GLU A 624 8.91 -7.62 31.56
C GLU A 624 9.25 -7.49 33.05
N GLY A 625 8.53 -6.64 33.79
CA GLY A 625 8.64 -6.56 35.24
C GLY A 625 8.29 -7.87 35.94
N ARG A 626 7.26 -8.58 35.45
CA ARG A 626 6.86 -9.91 35.97
C ARG A 626 7.94 -10.97 35.73
N THR A 627 8.45 -11.06 34.51
CA THR A 627 9.44 -12.08 34.11
C THR A 627 10.85 -11.80 34.63
N GLY A 628 11.19 -10.54 34.92
CA GLY A 628 12.47 -10.13 35.52
C GLY A 628 12.59 -10.40 37.03
N GLY A 629 11.48 -10.60 37.74
CA GLY A 629 11.47 -10.88 39.18
C GLY A 629 11.99 -12.27 39.57
N ASP A 630 12.00 -13.23 38.64
CA ASP A 630 12.38 -14.63 38.89
C ASP A 630 13.85 -14.96 38.55
N ALA A 631 14.65 -13.97 38.11
CA ALA A 631 16.05 -14.15 37.76
C ALA A 631 16.95 -13.10 38.42
N THR A 632 17.05 -13.11 39.75
CA THR A 632 18.25 -12.66 40.52
C THR A 632 18.02 -12.80 42.02
N GLY A 633 18.11 -14.04 42.51
CA GLY A 633 18.55 -14.25 43.88
C GLY A 633 20.05 -13.94 43.96
N SER A 634 20.44 -13.11 44.94
CA SER A 634 21.81 -12.73 45.33
C SER A 634 22.48 -11.61 44.52
N SER A 635 22.33 -10.36 44.95
CA SER A 635 23.19 -9.72 45.96
C SER A 635 22.83 -8.23 46.05
N ARG A 636 22.46 -7.78 47.25
CA ARG A 636 22.31 -6.34 47.55
C ARG A 636 23.70 -5.70 47.62
N ASP A 637 23.88 -4.58 46.93
CA ASP A 637 24.63 -3.46 47.48
C ASP A 637 24.11 -2.12 46.92
N PRO A 638 23.90 -1.08 47.75
CA PRO A 638 23.23 0.15 47.35
C PRO A 638 24.24 1.29 47.16
N SER A 639 24.28 1.92 45.98
CA SER A 639 24.71 3.33 45.87
C SER A 639 24.55 3.90 44.46
N SER A 640 24.21 5.19 44.45
CA SER A 640 24.17 6.14 43.31
C SER A 640 22.89 6.06 42.44
N GLY A 641 21.95 7.00 42.48
CA GLY A 641 21.96 8.39 42.90
C GLY A 641 21.67 9.30 41.70
N TYR A 642 20.72 10.24 41.90
CA TYR A 642 20.38 11.45 41.12
C TYR A 642 18.97 11.53 40.49
N ASN A 643 18.05 11.98 41.35
CA ASN A 643 17.22 13.20 41.26
C ASN A 643 16.60 13.62 39.92
N ALA A 644 15.26 13.66 39.92
CA ALA A 644 14.51 14.75 39.28
C ALA A 644 13.41 15.22 40.26
N TYR A 645 13.26 16.54 40.31
CA TYR A 645 12.60 17.34 41.33
C TYR A 645 11.10 17.08 41.49
N ALA A 646 10.67 16.99 42.75
CA ALA A 646 9.29 17.18 43.17
C ALA A 646 9.00 18.68 43.37
N THR A 647 7.84 19.11 42.90
CA THR A 647 7.06 20.17 43.55
C THR A 647 5.65 19.65 43.76
N ASP A 648 5.26 19.66 45.03
CA ASP A 648 4.02 19.16 45.60
C ASP A 648 2.75 19.79 45.02
N GLY A 649 1.71 18.96 45.00
CA GLY A 649 0.31 19.32 44.84
C GLY A 649 -0.55 18.14 45.26
N GLN A 650 -0.62 17.90 46.57
CA GLN A 650 -1.38 16.83 47.20
C GLN A 650 -2.87 16.87 46.84
N SER A 651 -3.41 15.74 46.38
CA SER A 651 -4.63 15.17 46.97
C SER A 651 -4.70 13.68 46.61
N ALA A 652 -4.56 12.85 47.64
CA ALA A 652 -4.81 11.43 47.57
C ALA A 652 -6.32 11.22 47.33
N ILE A 653 -6.68 10.45 46.31
CA ILE A 653 -8.01 9.84 46.22
C ILE A 653 -7.81 8.35 45.92
N ASP A 654 -8.31 7.61 46.90
CA ASP A 654 -8.47 6.17 47.05
C ASP A 654 -9.07 5.52 45.79
N VAL A 655 -8.37 4.53 45.22
CA VAL A 655 -8.89 3.70 44.12
C VAL A 655 -9.53 2.47 44.74
N SER A 656 -10.71 2.67 45.29
CA SER A 656 -11.69 1.62 45.49
C SER A 656 -13.07 2.20 45.25
N GLN A 657 -13.89 1.47 44.47
CA GLN A 657 -15.26 1.78 44.05
C GLN A 657 -15.41 2.64 42.77
N SER A 658 -15.61 1.97 41.64
CA SER A 658 -16.73 2.29 40.73
C SER A 658 -16.96 1.16 39.73
N SER A 659 -17.58 0.10 40.23
CA SER A 659 -18.44 -0.75 39.41
C SER A 659 -19.81 -0.09 39.30
N SER A 660 -20.15 0.49 38.17
CA SER A 660 -21.53 0.89 37.86
C SER A 660 -21.83 0.78 36.37
N ALA A 661 -22.58 -0.29 36.07
CA ALA A 661 -23.62 -0.47 35.07
C ALA A 661 -23.64 0.40 33.80
N PHE A 662 -23.53 -0.29 32.67
CA PHE A 662 -24.06 0.13 31.37
C PHE A 662 -25.59 0.18 31.43
N GLU A 663 -26.19 1.37 31.29
CA GLU A 663 -27.58 1.53 30.86
C GLU A 663 -27.65 2.00 29.41
N MET A 664 -28.53 1.35 28.65
CA MET A 664 -28.71 1.47 27.22
C MET A 664 -30.00 2.28 26.98
N GLU A 665 -29.90 3.53 26.51
CA GLU A 665 -31.08 4.31 26.13
C GLU A 665 -31.56 3.94 24.72
N HIS A 666 -32.72 3.28 24.66
CA HIS A 666 -33.61 3.27 23.52
C HIS A 666 -34.49 4.52 23.57
N ASN A 667 -34.50 5.34 22.52
CA ASN A 667 -35.63 6.21 22.26
C ASN A 667 -35.93 6.35 20.76
N PHE A 668 -37.04 5.74 20.36
CA PHE A 668 -37.75 5.96 19.11
C PHE A 668 -38.41 7.35 19.15
N GLY A 669 -37.99 8.26 18.27
CA GLY A 669 -38.68 9.52 18.03
C GLY A 669 -39.97 9.31 17.25
N ARG A 670 -41.12 9.44 17.92
CA ARG A 670 -42.45 9.56 17.31
C ARG A 670 -42.59 10.90 16.58
N ALA A 671 -43.04 10.85 15.33
CA ALA A 671 -43.44 12.00 14.53
C ALA A 671 -44.61 12.78 15.17
N PRO A 672 -44.63 14.14 15.08
CA PRO A 672 -45.77 14.93 15.52
C PRO A 672 -46.89 14.93 14.46
N ARG A 673 -48.12 14.72 14.95
CA ARG A 673 -49.37 14.82 14.17
C ARG A 673 -49.63 16.27 13.76
N MET A 674 -49.89 16.50 12.47
CA MET A 674 -50.44 17.76 11.96
C MET A 674 -51.88 17.97 12.45
N GLY A 675 -52.14 19.16 12.99
CA GLY A 675 -53.46 19.66 13.29
C GLY A 675 -54.16 20.17 12.02
N ILE A 676 -55.43 19.83 11.91
CA ILE A 676 -56.37 20.24 10.86
C ILE A 676 -56.90 21.65 11.19
N GLY A 677 -57.00 22.52 10.18
CA GLY A 677 -57.81 23.74 10.20
C GLY A 677 -57.62 24.60 8.95
N PRO A 678 -58.61 25.42 8.56
CA PRO A 678 -59.67 25.00 7.63
C PRO A 678 -59.58 25.66 6.23
N ALA A 679 -60.48 25.21 5.36
CA ALA A 679 -60.60 25.61 3.95
C ALA A 679 -61.25 26.98 3.71
N ALA A 680 -60.98 27.50 2.50
CA ALA A 680 -61.66 28.54 1.72
C ALA A 680 -61.53 30.00 2.17
N ARG A 681 -60.76 30.81 1.43
CA ARG A 681 -61.17 31.48 0.17
C ARG A 681 -59.94 31.98 -0.59
#